data_AF-A0A955XIK4-F1
#
_entry.id   AF-A0A955XIK4-F1
#
_cell.length_a   1.000
_cell.length_b   1.000
_cell.length_c   1.000
_cell.angle_alpha   90.00
_cell.angle_beta   90.00
_cell.angle_gamma   90.00
#
_symmetry.space_group_name_H-M   'P 1'
#
loop_
_entity.id
_entity.type
_entity.pdbx_description
1 polymer ?
#
loop_
_entity_poly.entity_id
_entity_poly.type
_entity_poly.pdbx_seq_one_letter_code
_entity_poly.pdbx_strand_id
1 'polypeptide(L)'
;GFAGSSGSFVRIRDEIEQHIPGFATMPIIYVAFDDPIAEVTLPTPRESMAADSPLQLIELGEGCGRRVPVEAAVRADGDRFVDANTLQVKNTVGTVLEPTVPYGFVVLRSFGADLGRPAVPSAAFAAAWAGDGSRFAETLAPLRACLETAGVDPAEVAVATVFTPQDPVAELRAMHALVTDPAKVQTRAPTEIRRDPAWSRRRLRITTYSGLVEMPIFQDGATPYTQMGGGLVPDADGLPTIQRWEPVPFAVAMRDLDPPPEGPRPAVVFIDGTGWDRWDHLRGRWMTEALDAGFVVFSFMPQFHGGRAGTQGGPELATFNFLNPPAGRTNFRQQAAENAYFVRVIREQLAGLEGLPPIDTAHLVYGGHSQGSLAGALTAAVSTEYVAYVLNGLSAYLTLTILERKDLLDFERVVRSLLGSPTPLDLFSPALHMMQLGGEAVDPHNFARLWRGTAARPAGNDVFVINGFTDDTTTPRGMDHLTISADLPTFDPPGWDIDPLGVGAPPTVALPVRGNTTGRDGQPMTLATYLDPETDHFTIHRNGVLRQMALRFWQTAIAGETPLLQPTVELMCADGGDDDDDGDVDCADADCAAREPCVELHCEDEIDNDGDGDVDCADADCVDRRACQEDDCGDGEDEDGDGLVDCDDPGCSGREPCRETRCRDGEDGDGDGAVDCDDDDCSRLRECIEWSCSDGADNDGDGDTDCADSECLGSLACPEPACDDGTDEDGNGAADCDDLRCVGTEACPAPVEVACEDGEDEDGDGLIDCADGDCALAEACRIDTCADGDLGEAVGSAIFQGTLEGRTDTYDPGDCTPLGSGEDAPDIALRWTAPADGVFHVSTLGSEKDTVLTVYPDDCDRGRELFCGDDEPGVRTAALDLAMTAGERVVIVVSAYDAEDAAPVTLHIVPVAP
;
A
#
# COMPACT_ATOMS: atom_id res chain seq x y z
N GLY A 1 17.94 35.51 14.83
CA GLY A 1 19.23 35.79 14.18
C GLY A 1 19.31 35.33 12.72
N PHE A 2 18.41 35.78 11.83
CA PHE A 2 18.43 35.36 10.40
C PHE A 2 19.28 36.26 9.48
N ALA A 3 20.07 37.17 10.05
CA ALA A 3 20.98 38.03 9.30
C ALA A 3 22.20 37.22 8.81
N GLY A 4 21.99 36.39 7.77
CA GLY A 4 23.00 35.53 7.19
C GLY A 4 22.48 34.28 6.47
N SER A 5 21.18 33.96 6.52
CA SER A 5 20.60 32.84 5.78
C SER A 5 20.48 33.16 4.28
N SER A 6 20.60 32.12 3.44
CA SER A 6 20.39 32.19 1.99
C SER A 6 19.05 32.85 1.59
N GLY A 7 18.94 33.29 0.33
CA GLY A 7 17.77 34.05 -0.16
C GLY A 7 16.41 33.36 0.02
N SER A 8 16.34 32.04 0.17
CA SER A 8 15.08 31.30 0.29
C SER A 8 14.43 31.43 1.67
N PHE A 9 15.20 31.43 2.76
CA PHE A 9 14.62 31.52 4.12
C PHE A 9 14.05 32.92 4.42
N VAL A 10 14.69 33.95 3.86
CA VAL A 10 14.16 35.33 3.88
C VAL A 10 12.80 35.39 3.18
N ARG A 11 12.64 34.71 2.05
CA ARG A 11 11.35 34.63 1.34
C ARG A 11 10.28 33.91 2.15
N ILE A 12 10.63 32.81 2.84
CA ILE A 12 9.68 32.11 3.73
C ILE A 12 9.16 33.06 4.82
N ARG A 13 10.07 33.76 5.49
CA ARG A 13 9.69 34.76 6.51
C ARG A 13 8.81 35.85 5.92
N ASP A 14 9.22 36.43 4.79
CA ASP A 14 8.48 37.54 4.17
C ASP A 14 7.08 37.09 3.71
N GLU A 15 6.95 35.86 3.22
CA GLU A 15 5.67 35.25 2.84
C GLU A 15 4.75 35.05 4.06
N ILE A 16 5.29 34.54 5.16
CA ILE A 16 4.58 34.39 6.45
C ILE A 16 4.13 35.76 6.97
N GLU A 17 5.03 36.74 7.04
CA GLU A 17 4.73 38.08 7.55
C GLU A 17 3.66 38.81 6.74
N GLN A 18 3.56 38.53 5.44
CA GLN A 18 2.57 39.15 4.55
C GLN A 18 1.20 38.49 4.61
N HIS A 19 1.13 37.16 4.74
CA HIS A 19 -0.10 36.41 4.49
C HIS A 19 -0.68 35.67 5.70
N ILE A 20 0.04 35.59 6.82
CA ILE A 20 -0.37 34.81 7.99
C ILE A 20 -0.71 35.76 9.16
N PRO A 21 -2.00 35.91 9.53
CA PRO A 21 -2.43 36.84 10.57
C PRO A 21 -2.35 36.27 12.00
N GLY A 22 -1.96 35.01 12.19
CA GLY A 22 -2.02 34.29 13.47
C GLY A 22 -0.89 33.29 13.69
N PHE A 23 -1.05 32.44 14.69
CA PHE A 23 -0.06 31.41 15.05
C PHE A 23 -0.37 30.07 14.37
N ALA A 24 0.57 29.14 14.44
CA ALA A 24 0.36 27.78 13.94
C ALA A 24 -0.76 27.08 14.72
N THR A 25 -1.45 26.15 14.07
CA THR A 25 -2.34 25.17 14.70
C THR A 25 -1.53 24.08 15.44
N MET A 26 -0.23 23.98 15.15
CA MET A 26 0.76 23.25 15.96
C MET A 26 1.95 24.14 16.38
N PRO A 27 1.76 25.03 17.37
CA PRO A 27 2.79 25.97 17.79
C PRO A 27 3.92 25.31 18.57
N ILE A 28 5.10 25.93 18.49
CA ILE A 28 6.20 25.68 19.44
C ILE A 28 6.39 26.92 20.30
N ILE A 29 6.33 26.73 21.60
CA ILE A 29 6.42 27.77 22.62
C ILE A 29 7.80 27.66 23.26
N TYR A 30 8.54 28.77 23.26
CA TYR A 30 9.89 28.86 23.81
C TYR A 30 9.86 29.74 25.06
N VAL A 31 10.35 29.21 26.19
CA VAL A 31 10.47 29.93 27.45
C VAL A 31 11.91 29.85 27.93
N ALA A 32 12.63 30.96 27.86
CA ALA A 32 14.00 31.05 28.36
C ALA A 32 14.01 31.26 29.88
N PHE A 33 14.90 30.54 30.56
CA PHE A 33 15.17 30.70 31.99
C PHE A 33 16.59 31.24 32.22
N ASP A 34 16.73 32.13 33.20
CA ASP A 34 18.06 32.67 33.57
C ASP A 34 19.00 31.59 34.14
N ASP A 35 18.40 30.52 34.66
CA ASP A 35 18.99 29.49 35.49
C ASP A 35 19.01 28.14 34.73
N PRO A 36 20.00 27.26 34.95
CA PRO A 36 20.02 25.95 34.27
C PRO A 36 18.82 25.07 34.64
N ILE A 37 18.14 24.53 33.62
CA ILE A 37 16.93 23.70 33.74
C ILE A 37 17.05 22.31 33.09
N ALA A 38 18.25 21.91 32.65
CA ALA A 38 18.47 20.62 31.96
C ALA A 38 18.11 19.39 32.80
N GLU A 39 18.18 19.50 34.13
CA GLU A 39 17.89 18.42 35.08
C GLU A 39 16.42 18.41 35.54
N VAL A 40 15.59 19.37 35.11
CA VAL A 40 14.19 19.47 35.56
C VAL A 40 13.37 18.33 34.96
N THR A 41 12.58 17.67 35.81
CA THR A 41 11.65 16.63 35.35
C THR A 41 10.53 17.26 34.50
N LEU A 42 10.37 16.81 33.25
CA LEU A 42 9.32 17.26 32.35
C LEU A 42 8.12 16.32 32.45
N PRO A 43 6.87 16.84 32.49
CA PRO A 43 5.69 16.00 32.47
C PRO A 43 5.58 15.28 31.11
N THR A 44 5.12 14.04 31.14
CA THR A 44 4.66 13.34 29.94
C THR A 44 3.44 14.05 29.33
N PRO A 45 3.12 13.82 28.05
CA PRO A 45 1.91 14.38 27.43
C PRO A 45 0.63 14.11 28.23
N ARG A 46 0.47 12.90 28.78
CA ARG A 46 -0.67 12.53 29.64
C ARG A 46 -0.66 13.30 30.96
N GLU A 47 0.48 13.38 31.65
CA GLU A 47 0.60 14.15 32.89
C GLU A 47 0.33 15.63 32.68
N SER A 48 0.68 16.17 31.51
CA SER A 48 0.47 17.59 31.19
C SER A 48 -1.00 18.02 31.18
N MET A 49 -1.92 17.06 31.08
CA MET A 49 -3.37 17.29 31.13
C MET A 49 -3.92 17.38 32.56
N ALA A 50 -3.11 17.15 33.60
CA ALA A 50 -3.51 17.31 34.98
C ALA A 50 -3.53 18.79 35.40
N ALA A 51 -4.41 19.14 36.34
CA ALA A 51 -4.57 20.53 36.78
C ALA A 51 -3.40 21.07 37.60
N ASP A 52 -2.64 20.19 38.23
CA ASP A 52 -1.43 20.44 39.00
C ASP A 52 -0.14 20.26 38.19
N SER A 53 -0.24 19.86 36.91
CA SER A 53 0.92 19.75 36.04
C SER A 53 1.69 21.08 35.99
N PRO A 54 3.04 21.05 36.07
CA PRO A 54 3.84 22.26 36.01
C PRO A 54 3.76 22.97 34.65
N LEU A 55 3.43 22.25 33.57
CA LEU A 55 3.28 22.78 32.21
C LEU A 55 1.87 22.47 31.71
N GLN A 56 1.13 23.48 31.25
CA GLN A 56 -0.25 23.28 30.76
C GLN A 56 -0.53 24.17 29.55
N LEU A 57 -1.16 23.61 28.53
CA LEU A 57 -1.75 24.33 27.40
C LEU A 57 -3.27 24.26 27.51
N ILE A 58 -3.92 25.42 27.64
CA ILE A 58 -5.32 25.56 28.02
C ILE A 58 -6.08 26.29 26.92
N GLU A 59 -7.18 25.71 26.44
CA GLU A 59 -8.13 26.40 25.56
C GLU A 59 -8.88 27.48 26.33
N LEU A 60 -9.02 28.68 25.74
CA LEU A 60 -9.64 29.87 26.36
C LEU A 60 -10.95 30.28 25.67
N GLY A 61 -11.50 29.44 24.79
CA GLY A 61 -12.75 29.65 24.07
C GLY A 61 -14.00 29.35 24.91
N GLU A 62 -15.10 28.96 24.25
CA GLU A 62 -16.33 28.51 24.93
C GLU A 62 -16.08 27.28 25.82
N GLY A 63 -15.09 26.44 25.46
CA GLY A 63 -14.61 25.30 26.23
C GLY A 63 -13.53 25.61 27.26
N CYS A 64 -13.46 26.86 27.75
CA CYS A 64 -12.44 27.32 28.69
C CYS A 64 -12.10 26.28 29.77
N GLY A 65 -10.81 25.93 29.87
CA GLY A 65 -10.29 24.98 30.84
C GLY A 65 -9.96 23.60 30.27
N ARG A 66 -10.35 23.30 29.01
CA ARG A 66 -9.89 22.09 28.30
C ARG A 66 -8.38 22.17 28.10
N ARG A 67 -7.67 21.10 28.50
CA ARG A 67 -6.21 20.98 28.34
C ARG A 67 -5.87 20.21 27.08
N VAL A 68 -4.80 20.65 26.43
CA VAL A 68 -4.19 19.99 25.27
C VAL A 68 -2.90 19.31 25.76
N PRO A 69 -2.67 18.02 25.44
CA PRO A 69 -1.45 17.34 25.84
C PRO A 69 -0.24 17.94 25.14
N VAL A 70 0.84 18.16 25.88
CA VAL A 70 2.07 18.78 25.36
C VAL A 70 3.30 17.90 25.51
N GLU A 71 4.17 17.95 24.51
CA GLU A 71 5.53 17.46 24.55
C GLU A 71 6.47 18.61 24.91
N ALA A 72 7.41 18.35 25.82
CA ALA A 72 8.37 19.34 26.27
C ALA A 72 9.81 18.82 26.11
N ALA A 73 10.72 19.73 25.77
CA ALA A 73 12.16 19.47 25.72
C ALA A 73 12.95 20.68 26.25
N VAL A 74 14.14 20.44 26.78
CA VAL A 74 15.03 21.51 27.26
C VAL A 74 16.22 21.68 26.33
N ARG A 75 16.44 22.90 25.86
CA ARG A 75 17.66 23.31 25.17
C ARG A 75 18.64 23.92 26.16
N ALA A 76 19.57 23.10 26.67
CA ALA A 76 20.54 23.53 27.67
C ALA A 76 21.57 24.53 27.11
N ASP A 77 22.21 24.21 25.98
CA ASP A 77 23.33 24.99 25.43
C ASP A 77 22.89 26.14 24.51
N GLY A 78 21.61 26.21 24.17
CA GLY A 78 21.06 27.12 23.16
C GLY A 78 21.53 26.79 21.74
N ASP A 79 21.24 27.69 20.81
CA ASP A 79 21.83 27.73 19.47
C ASP A 79 21.72 29.15 18.88
N ARG A 80 21.79 29.29 17.56
CA ARG A 80 21.66 30.58 16.89
C ARG A 80 20.24 31.16 16.85
N PHE A 81 19.25 30.36 17.21
CA PHE A 81 17.82 30.66 17.17
C PHE A 81 17.21 30.81 18.56
N VAL A 82 17.62 29.95 19.51
CA VAL A 82 17.13 29.95 20.89
C VAL A 82 18.27 30.13 21.89
N ASP A 83 18.02 30.83 22.98
CA ASP A 83 19.00 31.03 24.05
C ASP A 83 19.26 29.72 24.81
N ALA A 84 20.36 29.67 25.56
CA ALA A 84 20.61 28.60 26.52
C ALA A 84 19.50 28.54 27.60
N ASN A 85 19.31 27.36 28.19
CA ASN A 85 18.28 27.11 29.21
C ASN A 85 16.84 27.44 28.72
N THR A 86 16.53 27.10 27.48
CA THR A 86 15.19 27.31 26.91
C THR A 86 14.34 26.06 27.03
N LEU A 87 13.19 26.18 27.69
CA LEU A 87 12.12 25.20 27.64
C LEU A 87 11.38 25.35 26.30
N GLN A 88 11.20 24.24 25.60
CA GLN A 88 10.51 24.16 24.31
C GLN A 88 9.28 23.28 24.50
N VAL A 89 8.10 23.77 24.14
CA VAL A 89 6.83 23.06 24.34
C VAL A 89 6.02 23.10 23.07
N LYS A 90 5.49 21.95 22.64
CA LYS A 90 4.53 21.85 21.53
C LYS A 90 3.38 20.96 21.96
N ASN A 91 2.22 21.16 21.35
CA ASN A 91 1.14 20.17 21.44
C ASN A 91 1.58 18.85 20.79
N THR A 92 1.06 17.74 21.29
CA THR A 92 1.47 16.38 20.88
C THR A 92 1.12 16.14 19.41
N VAL A 93 1.92 15.33 18.71
CA VAL A 93 1.56 14.82 17.37
C VAL A 93 0.12 14.27 17.41
N GLY A 94 -0.70 14.64 16.43
CA GLY A 94 -2.13 14.32 16.34
C GLY A 94 -3.05 15.42 16.87
N THR A 95 -2.59 16.30 17.77
CA THR A 95 -3.47 17.24 18.49
C THR A 95 -3.53 18.64 17.87
N VAL A 96 -4.30 18.83 16.80
CA VAL A 96 -4.39 20.13 16.11
C VAL A 96 -5.23 21.15 16.91
N LEU A 97 -4.71 22.35 17.14
CA LEU A 97 -5.45 23.42 17.84
C LEU A 97 -6.55 24.02 16.96
N GLU A 98 -7.73 24.25 17.54
CA GLU A 98 -8.86 24.86 16.83
C GLU A 98 -8.51 26.29 16.36
N PRO A 99 -8.57 26.58 15.04
CA PRO A 99 -8.41 27.92 14.50
C PRO A 99 -9.29 28.96 15.17
N THR A 100 -8.77 30.19 15.29
CA THR A 100 -9.48 31.36 15.83
C THR A 100 -9.85 31.28 17.31
N VAL A 101 -9.63 30.14 17.99
CA VAL A 101 -9.79 29.98 19.43
C VAL A 101 -8.50 30.40 20.14
N PRO A 102 -8.55 31.27 21.18
CA PRO A 102 -7.36 31.60 21.95
C PRO A 102 -6.92 30.45 22.87
N TYR A 103 -5.62 30.25 22.99
CA TYR A 103 -4.99 29.28 23.91
C TYR A 103 -4.00 29.99 24.82
N GLY A 104 -3.94 29.54 26.07
CA GLY A 104 -3.01 30.01 27.08
C GLY A 104 -2.05 28.90 27.48
N PHE A 105 -0.75 29.16 27.36
CA PHE A 105 0.28 28.30 27.92
C PHE A 105 0.72 28.84 29.28
N VAL A 106 0.80 27.99 30.29
CA VAL A 106 1.23 28.33 31.65
C VAL A 106 2.36 27.42 32.11
N VAL A 107 3.32 28.05 32.79
CA VAL A 107 4.32 27.39 33.62
C VAL A 107 4.00 27.73 35.07
N LEU A 108 3.75 26.71 35.89
CA LEU A 108 3.50 26.88 37.32
C LEU A 108 4.81 26.97 38.11
N ARG A 109 4.74 27.54 39.31
CA ARG A 109 5.85 27.60 40.28
C ARG A 109 6.36 26.23 40.69
N SER A 110 5.55 25.18 40.54
CA SER A 110 5.98 23.79 40.78
C SER A 110 7.06 23.31 39.80
N PHE A 111 7.24 23.97 38.65
CA PHE A 111 8.32 23.66 37.72
C PHE A 111 9.70 23.87 38.38
N GLY A 112 10.53 22.84 38.43
CA GLY A 112 11.84 22.85 39.10
C GLY A 112 11.80 22.71 40.63
N ALA A 113 10.62 22.53 41.23
CA ALA A 113 10.48 22.36 42.68
C ALA A 113 11.05 21.02 43.18
N ASP A 114 11.05 19.99 42.35
CA ASP A 114 11.72 18.69 42.54
C ASP A 114 13.22 18.85 42.80
N LEU A 115 13.85 19.83 42.17
CA LEU A 115 15.26 20.20 42.36
C LEU A 115 15.48 21.26 43.45
N GLY A 116 14.41 21.67 44.16
CA GLY A 116 14.46 22.76 45.13
C GLY A 116 14.66 24.15 44.51
N ARG A 117 14.40 24.30 43.20
CA ARG A 117 14.58 25.55 42.42
C ARG A 117 13.28 25.88 41.66
N PRO A 118 12.19 26.22 42.38
CA PRO A 118 10.90 26.50 41.76
C PRO A 118 10.96 27.70 40.81
N ALA A 119 10.19 27.65 39.74
CA ALA A 119 10.07 28.75 38.79
C ALA A 119 9.54 30.02 39.48
N VAL A 120 10.17 31.16 39.17
CA VAL A 120 9.80 32.46 39.74
C VAL A 120 9.47 33.42 38.60
N PRO A 121 8.36 34.19 38.70
CA PRO A 121 8.02 35.18 37.70
C PRO A 121 9.06 36.30 37.64
N SER A 122 9.41 36.71 36.41
CA SER A 122 10.21 37.93 36.21
C SER A 122 9.43 39.17 36.69
N ALA A 123 10.14 40.24 37.05
CA ALA A 123 9.49 41.47 37.50
C ALA A 123 8.55 42.06 36.43
N ALA A 124 8.92 41.94 35.14
CA ALA A 124 8.10 42.38 34.02
C ALA A 124 6.83 41.53 33.88
N PHE A 125 6.96 40.19 33.97
CA PHE A 125 5.80 39.31 33.93
C PHE A 125 4.88 39.55 35.12
N ALA A 126 5.41 39.65 36.34
CA ALA A 126 4.61 39.90 37.55
C ALA A 126 3.80 41.20 37.46
N ALA A 127 4.38 42.27 36.90
CA ALA A 127 3.66 43.53 36.66
C ALA A 127 2.53 43.37 35.64
N ALA A 128 2.80 42.72 34.50
CA ALA A 128 1.79 42.46 33.47
C ALA A 128 0.68 41.50 33.96
N TRP A 129 1.05 40.48 34.74
CA TRP A 129 0.12 39.53 35.37
C TRP A 129 -0.85 40.24 36.32
N ALA A 130 -0.35 41.20 37.09
CA ALA A 130 -1.14 42.04 37.99
C ALA A 130 -1.99 43.10 37.29
N GLY A 131 -1.89 43.25 35.96
CA GLY A 131 -2.69 44.20 35.19
C GLY A 131 -2.14 45.63 35.20
N ASP A 132 -0.84 45.80 34.93
CA ASP A 132 -0.19 47.13 34.84
C ASP A 132 -0.65 48.03 33.67
N GLY A 133 -1.62 47.57 32.86
CA GLY A 133 -2.15 48.29 31.71
C GLY A 133 -1.25 48.23 30.47
N SER A 134 -0.20 47.41 30.47
CA SER A 134 0.61 47.15 29.28
C SER A 134 -0.14 46.31 28.24
N ARG A 135 0.28 46.39 26.97
CA ARG A 135 -0.26 45.51 25.90
C ARG A 135 -0.09 44.03 26.26
N PHE A 136 0.98 43.67 26.95
CA PHE A 136 1.20 42.29 27.41
C PHE A 136 0.20 41.89 28.52
N ALA A 137 -0.14 42.82 29.42
CA ALA A 137 -1.20 42.59 30.39
C ALA A 137 -2.56 42.36 29.73
N GLU A 138 -2.87 43.08 28.64
CA GLU A 138 -4.10 42.90 27.85
C GLU A 138 -4.16 41.52 27.19
N THR A 139 -3.06 41.04 26.59
CA THR A 139 -3.02 39.71 25.94
C THR A 139 -3.26 38.57 26.94
N LEU A 140 -2.87 38.74 28.21
CA LEU A 140 -3.06 37.73 29.26
C LEU A 140 -4.47 37.73 29.86
N ALA A 141 -5.32 38.72 29.54
CA ALA A 141 -6.63 38.86 30.15
C ALA A 141 -7.57 37.65 29.93
N PRO A 142 -7.66 37.05 28.73
CA PRO A 142 -8.51 35.87 28.52
C PRO A 142 -8.09 34.69 29.40
N LEU A 143 -6.78 34.45 29.54
CA LEU A 143 -6.25 33.40 30.38
C LEU A 143 -6.59 33.64 31.85
N ARG A 144 -6.35 34.86 32.38
CA ARG A 144 -6.69 35.18 33.77
C ARG A 144 -8.16 34.96 34.10
N ALA A 145 -9.06 35.26 33.15
CA ALA A 145 -10.49 35.01 33.31
C ALA A 145 -10.84 33.51 33.30
N CYS A 146 -10.01 32.68 32.67
CA CYS A 146 -10.24 31.25 32.50
C CYS A 146 -9.61 30.37 33.61
N LEU A 147 -8.58 30.84 34.32
CA LEU A 147 -7.82 30.04 35.29
C LEU A 147 -8.67 29.40 36.39
N GLU A 148 -9.65 30.13 36.94
CA GLU A 148 -10.52 29.59 37.98
C GLU A 148 -11.34 28.40 37.46
N THR A 149 -11.91 28.53 36.26
CA THR A 149 -12.61 27.43 35.56
C THR A 149 -11.67 26.28 35.23
N ALA A 150 -10.43 26.58 34.84
CA ALA A 150 -9.40 25.59 34.56
C ALA A 150 -8.86 24.89 35.83
N GLY A 151 -9.20 25.36 37.04
CA GLY A 151 -8.70 24.81 38.29
C GLY A 151 -7.24 25.15 38.58
N VAL A 152 -6.73 26.28 38.06
CA VAL A 152 -5.35 26.75 38.27
C VAL A 152 -5.38 27.98 39.17
N ASP A 153 -4.65 27.97 40.30
CA ASP A 153 -4.51 29.14 41.16
C ASP A 153 -3.68 30.24 40.45
N PRO A 154 -4.23 31.45 40.22
CA PRO A 154 -3.49 32.55 39.61
C PRO A 154 -2.19 32.94 40.33
N ALA A 155 -2.06 32.64 41.63
CA ALA A 155 -0.84 32.89 42.41
C ALA A 155 0.30 31.91 42.06
N GLU A 156 -0.03 30.73 41.56
CA GLU A 156 0.91 29.67 41.21
C GLU A 156 1.48 29.82 39.80
N VAL A 157 1.00 30.78 39.00
CA VAL A 157 1.52 31.02 37.65
C VAL A 157 2.85 31.78 37.71
N ALA A 158 3.92 31.16 37.19
CA ALA A 158 5.26 31.76 37.10
C ALA A 158 5.51 32.40 35.73
N VAL A 159 5.04 31.78 34.65
CA VAL A 159 5.13 32.29 33.27
C VAL A 159 3.83 31.98 32.55
N ALA A 160 3.36 32.89 31.70
CA ALA A 160 2.24 32.61 30.82
C ALA A 160 2.34 33.38 29.50
N THR A 161 1.75 32.80 28.45
CA THR A 161 1.51 33.47 27.17
C THR A 161 0.15 33.08 26.62
N VAL A 162 -0.42 33.94 25.77
CA VAL A 162 -1.69 33.69 25.08
C VAL A 162 -1.49 33.94 23.60
N PHE A 163 -1.98 33.02 22.78
CA PHE A 163 -1.91 33.10 21.33
C PHE A 163 -3.18 32.55 20.69
N THR A 164 -3.38 32.85 19.41
CA THR A 164 -4.57 32.40 18.66
C THR A 164 -4.10 31.80 17.33
N PRO A 165 -4.37 30.52 17.06
CA PRO A 165 -4.05 29.90 15.78
C PRO A 165 -4.80 30.57 14.62
N GLN A 166 -4.15 30.64 13.46
CA GLN A 166 -4.73 31.12 12.21
C GLN A 166 -5.79 30.15 11.67
N ASP A 167 -6.57 30.59 10.68
CA ASP A 167 -7.45 29.71 9.89
C ASP A 167 -6.80 29.39 8.53
N PRO A 168 -6.06 28.26 8.42
CA PRO A 168 -5.38 27.87 7.19
C PRO A 168 -6.35 27.45 6.06
N VAL A 169 -7.63 27.22 6.38
CA VAL A 169 -8.63 26.67 5.44
C VAL A 169 -9.45 27.79 4.77
N ALA A 170 -9.42 29.02 5.31
CA ALA A 170 -10.23 30.15 4.85
C ALA A 170 -10.09 30.44 3.34
N GLU A 171 -8.85 30.49 2.83
CA GLU A 171 -8.59 30.81 1.42
C GLU A 171 -9.12 29.71 0.48
N LEU A 172 -8.93 28.43 0.84
CA LEU A 172 -9.46 27.32 0.03
C LEU A 172 -10.99 27.31 0.03
N ARG A 173 -11.64 27.62 1.15
CA ARG A 173 -13.11 27.79 1.20
C ARG A 173 -13.59 28.88 0.26
N ALA A 174 -12.86 30.00 0.19
CA ALA A 174 -13.18 31.08 -0.74
C ALA A 174 -12.98 30.66 -2.21
N MET A 175 -11.90 29.93 -2.53
CA MET A 175 -11.65 29.37 -3.87
C MET A 175 -12.74 28.38 -4.28
N HIS A 176 -13.11 27.46 -3.38
CA HIS A 176 -14.19 26.50 -3.60
C HIS A 176 -15.51 27.22 -3.88
N ALA A 177 -15.92 28.16 -3.02
CA ALA A 177 -17.14 28.92 -3.23
C ALA A 177 -17.15 29.75 -4.53
N LEU A 178 -15.98 30.11 -5.05
CA LEU A 178 -15.83 30.79 -6.33
C LEU A 178 -16.02 29.83 -7.51
N VAL A 179 -15.34 28.69 -7.52
CA VAL A 179 -15.37 27.74 -8.65
C VAL A 179 -16.67 26.94 -8.72
N THR A 180 -17.38 26.75 -7.61
CA THR A 180 -18.71 26.09 -7.60
C THR A 180 -19.87 27.03 -7.93
N ASP A 181 -19.65 28.34 -8.01
CA ASP A 181 -20.69 29.31 -8.35
C ASP A 181 -20.73 29.58 -9.88
N PRO A 182 -21.75 29.08 -10.62
CA PRO A 182 -21.87 29.29 -12.06
C PRO A 182 -22.05 30.75 -12.47
N ALA A 183 -22.49 31.62 -11.56
CA ALA A 183 -22.61 33.05 -11.83
C ALA A 183 -21.24 33.76 -11.80
N LYS A 184 -20.25 33.18 -11.11
CA LYS A 184 -18.89 33.73 -11.00
C LYS A 184 -17.91 33.08 -11.96
N VAL A 185 -17.95 31.75 -12.09
CA VAL A 185 -17.07 31.00 -12.99
C VAL A 185 -17.92 30.10 -13.88
N GLN A 186 -17.92 30.36 -15.19
CA GLN A 186 -18.64 29.52 -16.16
C GLN A 186 -17.75 28.36 -16.61
N THR A 187 -18.36 27.19 -16.83
CA THR A 187 -17.65 26.09 -17.49
C THR A 187 -17.42 26.39 -18.97
N ARG A 188 -16.35 25.83 -19.54
CA ARG A 188 -16.02 25.95 -20.96
C ARG A 188 -16.13 24.59 -21.62
N ALA A 189 -16.58 24.59 -22.88
CA ALA A 189 -16.73 23.35 -23.63
C ALA A 189 -15.37 22.67 -23.85
N PRO A 190 -15.26 21.34 -23.67
CA PRO A 190 -14.07 20.59 -23.97
C PRO A 190 -13.72 20.66 -25.47
N THR A 191 -12.43 20.55 -25.76
CA THR A 191 -11.90 20.55 -27.14
C THR A 191 -11.09 19.29 -27.41
N GLU A 192 -10.81 19.01 -28.68
CA GLU A 192 -9.97 17.88 -29.10
C GLU A 192 -10.46 16.50 -28.61
N ILE A 193 -11.77 16.38 -28.38
CA ILE A 193 -12.36 15.12 -27.91
C ILE A 193 -12.22 14.07 -28.99
N ARG A 194 -11.64 12.93 -28.62
CA ARG A 194 -11.51 11.75 -29.47
C ARG A 194 -11.69 10.49 -28.65
N ARG A 195 -12.19 9.45 -29.29
CA ARG A 195 -12.03 8.08 -28.80
C ARG A 195 -10.57 7.69 -29.02
N ASP A 196 -9.91 7.11 -28.02
CA ASP A 196 -8.50 6.72 -28.11
C ASP A 196 -8.40 5.20 -28.34
N PRO A 197 -8.27 4.73 -29.59
CA PRO A 197 -8.28 3.30 -29.88
C PRO A 197 -7.11 2.54 -29.26
N ALA A 198 -5.95 3.18 -29.07
CA ALA A 198 -4.77 2.59 -28.44
C ALA A 198 -4.93 2.29 -26.94
N TRP A 199 -6.03 2.76 -26.35
CA TRP A 199 -6.39 2.50 -24.95
C TRP A 199 -7.80 1.90 -24.86
N SER A 200 -8.37 1.47 -25.99
CA SER A 200 -9.68 0.85 -26.05
C SER A 200 -9.53 -0.63 -26.41
N ARG A 201 -9.44 -1.50 -25.42
CA ARG A 201 -9.33 -2.95 -25.62
C ARG A 201 -10.65 -3.55 -26.09
N ARG A 202 -10.64 -4.17 -27.27
CA ARG A 202 -11.86 -4.72 -27.87
C ARG A 202 -12.36 -5.95 -27.12
N ARG A 203 -11.52 -6.91 -26.72
CA ARG A 203 -12.01 -8.09 -25.99
C ARG A 203 -12.14 -7.81 -24.49
N LEU A 204 -11.33 -6.90 -23.91
CA LEU A 204 -11.69 -6.34 -22.59
C LEU A 204 -12.87 -5.36 -22.65
N ARG A 205 -13.48 -5.09 -23.80
CA ARG A 205 -14.69 -4.25 -23.89
C ARG A 205 -14.52 -2.90 -23.16
N ILE A 206 -13.35 -2.30 -23.22
CA ILE A 206 -13.08 -0.98 -22.62
C ILE A 206 -13.11 0.05 -23.73
N THR A 207 -13.87 1.13 -23.52
CA THR A 207 -13.86 2.30 -24.39
C THR A 207 -13.31 3.50 -23.64
N THR A 208 -12.35 4.18 -24.27
CA THR A 208 -11.69 5.37 -23.72
C THR A 208 -11.83 6.60 -24.60
N TYR A 209 -11.97 7.75 -23.94
CA TYR A 209 -12.00 9.08 -24.56
C TYR A 209 -10.98 9.99 -23.90
N SER A 210 -10.34 10.86 -24.69
CA SER A 210 -9.55 11.97 -24.17
C SER A 210 -9.86 13.26 -24.89
N GLY A 211 -9.48 14.36 -24.25
CA GLY A 211 -9.53 15.69 -24.83
C GLY A 211 -8.88 16.71 -23.91
N LEU A 212 -9.21 17.98 -24.13
CA LEU A 212 -8.76 19.10 -23.32
C LEU A 212 -9.94 19.81 -22.68
N VAL A 213 -9.85 20.13 -21.40
CA VAL A 213 -10.78 20.99 -20.66
C VAL A 213 -10.03 22.24 -20.19
N GLU A 214 -10.65 23.41 -20.26
CA GLU A 214 -10.01 24.63 -19.76
C GLU A 214 -10.27 24.80 -18.26
N MET A 215 -9.20 24.72 -17.46
CA MET A 215 -9.22 24.89 -16.01
C MET A 215 -8.86 26.33 -15.61
N PRO A 216 -9.54 26.92 -14.61
CA PRO A 216 -9.19 28.25 -14.11
C PRO A 216 -7.96 28.18 -13.20
N ILE A 217 -6.91 28.93 -13.55
CA ILE A 217 -5.70 29.03 -12.72
C ILE A 217 -5.70 30.37 -11.99
N PHE A 218 -5.62 30.32 -10.66
CA PHE A 218 -5.59 31.48 -9.77
C PHE A 218 -4.17 31.92 -9.39
N GLN A 219 -3.19 31.07 -9.70
CA GLN A 219 -1.78 31.31 -9.43
C GLN A 219 -1.13 32.22 -10.49
N ASP A 220 -0.35 33.21 -10.05
CA ASP A 220 0.40 34.10 -10.92
C ASP A 220 1.67 33.46 -11.49
N GLY A 221 2.24 34.04 -12.55
CA GLY A 221 3.47 33.55 -13.17
C GLY A 221 3.28 32.28 -14.01
N ALA A 222 4.41 31.63 -14.33
CA ALA A 222 4.46 30.46 -15.22
C ALA A 222 4.83 29.18 -14.47
N THR A 223 4.06 28.13 -14.69
CA THR A 223 4.33 26.76 -14.21
C THR A 223 5.70 26.29 -14.73
N PRO A 224 6.53 25.59 -13.92
CA PRO A 224 6.23 25.02 -12.61
C PRO A 224 6.65 25.90 -11.42
N TYR A 225 6.72 27.23 -11.60
CA TYR A 225 7.02 28.18 -10.51
C TYR A 225 8.37 27.89 -9.81
N THR A 226 9.40 27.49 -10.56
CA THR A 226 10.69 27.04 -9.98
C THR A 226 11.42 28.09 -9.15
N GLN A 227 11.19 29.39 -9.40
CA GLN A 227 11.89 30.48 -8.71
C GLN A 227 11.00 31.64 -8.26
N MET A 228 9.89 31.89 -8.97
CA MET A 228 8.98 33.03 -8.77
C MET A 228 7.58 32.66 -9.27
N GLY A 229 6.58 33.40 -8.79
CA GLY A 229 5.17 33.16 -9.10
C GLY A 229 4.58 32.03 -8.26
N GLY A 230 3.37 31.60 -8.60
CA GLY A 230 2.61 30.61 -7.86
C GLY A 230 1.77 31.22 -6.74
N GLY A 231 1.80 32.53 -6.49
CA GLY A 231 0.94 33.16 -5.48
C GLY A 231 -0.49 33.34 -5.98
N LEU A 232 -1.46 33.38 -5.05
CA LEU A 232 -2.82 33.80 -5.39
C LEU A 232 -2.89 35.32 -5.51
N VAL A 233 -3.60 35.82 -6.53
CA VAL A 233 -3.79 37.26 -6.72
C VAL A 233 -5.20 37.66 -6.28
N PRO A 234 -5.37 38.37 -5.16
CA PRO A 234 -6.67 38.80 -4.70
C PRO A 234 -7.24 39.97 -5.54
N ASP A 235 -8.55 40.02 -5.69
CA ASP A 235 -9.27 41.20 -6.16
C ASP A 235 -9.46 42.25 -5.04
N ALA A 236 -10.27 43.28 -5.31
CA ALA A 236 -10.59 44.34 -4.36
C ALA A 236 -11.37 43.84 -3.13
N ASP A 237 -12.05 42.69 -3.23
CA ASP A 237 -12.82 42.06 -2.17
C ASP A 237 -12.01 40.94 -1.47
N GLY A 238 -10.76 40.73 -1.86
CA GLY A 238 -9.87 39.71 -1.29
C GLY A 238 -10.05 38.31 -1.86
N LEU A 239 -10.83 38.13 -2.93
CA LEU A 239 -11.05 36.83 -3.57
C LEU A 239 -9.98 36.55 -4.63
N PRO A 240 -9.49 35.30 -4.75
CA PRO A 240 -8.55 34.93 -5.81
C PRO A 240 -9.10 35.19 -7.22
N THR A 241 -8.29 35.80 -8.07
CA THR A 241 -8.65 36.10 -9.47
C THR A 241 -8.04 35.11 -10.43
N ILE A 242 -8.81 34.72 -11.45
CA ILE A 242 -8.33 33.84 -12.52
C ILE A 242 -7.23 34.58 -13.31
N GLN A 243 -5.99 34.07 -13.24
CA GLN A 243 -4.83 34.60 -13.95
C GLN A 243 -4.78 34.09 -15.39
N ARG A 244 -5.14 32.83 -15.61
CA ARG A 244 -5.23 32.22 -16.93
C ARG A 244 -6.25 31.09 -16.96
N TRP A 245 -6.66 30.75 -18.18
CA TRP A 245 -7.34 29.50 -18.48
C TRP A 245 -6.32 28.55 -19.08
N GLU A 246 -6.20 27.36 -18.50
CA GLU A 246 -5.19 26.39 -18.91
C GLU A 246 -5.88 25.19 -19.57
N PRO A 247 -5.47 24.80 -20.79
CA PRO A 247 -5.96 23.57 -21.41
C PRO A 247 -5.32 22.37 -20.69
N VAL A 248 -6.16 21.60 -20.01
CA VAL A 248 -5.75 20.44 -19.20
C VAL A 248 -6.26 19.16 -19.88
N PRO A 249 -5.36 18.18 -20.16
CA PRO A 249 -5.78 16.87 -20.63
C PRO A 249 -6.72 16.20 -19.64
N PHE A 250 -7.83 15.67 -20.14
CA PHE A 250 -8.71 14.77 -19.39
C PHE A 250 -8.82 13.43 -20.11
N ALA A 251 -9.17 12.40 -19.34
CA ALA A 251 -9.48 11.07 -19.82
C ALA A 251 -10.79 10.58 -19.22
N VAL A 252 -11.50 9.75 -19.98
CA VAL A 252 -12.71 9.04 -19.57
C VAL A 252 -12.56 7.59 -19.99
N ALA A 253 -12.72 6.66 -19.07
CA ALA A 253 -12.72 5.23 -19.34
C ALA A 253 -14.03 4.59 -18.88
N MET A 254 -14.54 3.62 -19.63
CA MET A 254 -15.73 2.85 -19.27
C MET A 254 -15.64 1.42 -19.81
N ARG A 255 -16.20 0.46 -19.06
CA ARG A 255 -16.52 -0.87 -19.57
C ARG A 255 -17.82 -0.80 -20.39
N ASP A 256 -17.75 -1.30 -21.62
CA ASP A 256 -18.86 -1.55 -22.52
C ASP A 256 -19.57 -2.83 -22.03
N LEU A 257 -20.62 -2.69 -21.22
CA LEU A 257 -21.38 -3.81 -20.63
C LEU A 257 -22.51 -4.29 -21.56
N ASP A 258 -22.78 -5.60 -21.61
CA ASP A 258 -23.89 -6.22 -22.37
C ASP A 258 -24.60 -7.26 -21.48
N PRO A 259 -25.89 -7.05 -21.15
CA PRO A 259 -26.69 -5.88 -21.52
C PRO A 259 -26.18 -4.59 -20.88
N PRO A 260 -26.39 -3.42 -21.51
CA PRO A 260 -26.04 -2.15 -20.89
C PRO A 260 -26.87 -1.93 -19.61
N PRO A 261 -26.32 -1.30 -18.56
CA PRO A 261 -27.02 -1.11 -17.29
C PRO A 261 -28.31 -0.29 -17.45
N GLU A 262 -29.30 -0.60 -16.62
CA GLU A 262 -30.52 0.20 -16.56
C GLU A 262 -30.26 1.52 -15.79
N GLY A 263 -30.37 2.65 -16.49
CA GLY A 263 -30.24 3.98 -15.90
C GLY A 263 -28.85 4.61 -16.03
N PRO A 264 -28.62 5.75 -15.35
CA PRO A 264 -27.33 6.44 -15.38
C PRO A 264 -26.23 5.60 -14.72
N ARG A 265 -25.05 5.56 -15.34
CA ARG A 265 -23.87 4.85 -14.83
C ARG A 265 -23.26 5.60 -13.65
N PRO A 266 -22.80 4.91 -12.59
CA PRO A 266 -22.00 5.52 -11.54
C PRO A 266 -20.70 6.09 -12.11
N ALA A 267 -20.14 7.12 -11.46
CA ALA A 267 -18.89 7.73 -11.90
C ALA A 267 -17.94 8.07 -10.76
N VAL A 268 -16.66 7.80 -10.99
CA VAL A 268 -15.54 8.13 -10.10
C VAL A 268 -14.67 9.18 -10.77
N VAL A 269 -14.25 10.18 -10.00
CA VAL A 269 -13.13 11.05 -10.38
C VAL A 269 -11.88 10.51 -9.70
N PHE A 270 -10.94 10.03 -10.51
CA PHE A 270 -9.68 9.48 -10.03
C PHE A 270 -8.51 10.43 -10.33
N ILE A 271 -7.70 10.70 -9.32
CA ILE A 271 -6.50 11.53 -9.42
C ILE A 271 -5.31 10.75 -8.86
N ASP A 272 -4.30 10.56 -9.71
CA ASP A 272 -3.14 9.74 -9.40
C ASP A 272 -2.04 10.49 -8.62
N GLY A 273 -0.99 9.75 -8.28
CA GLY A 273 0.21 10.23 -7.62
C GLY A 273 1.14 11.03 -8.52
N THR A 274 2.32 11.35 -7.98
CA THR A 274 3.30 12.14 -8.72
C THR A 274 3.97 11.33 -9.84
N GLY A 275 4.14 11.92 -11.03
CA GLY A 275 4.83 11.30 -12.16
C GLY A 275 3.93 10.60 -13.19
N TRP A 276 2.64 10.47 -12.90
CA TRP A 276 1.67 9.74 -13.73
C TRP A 276 1.16 10.56 -14.92
N ASP A 277 0.78 9.86 -15.98
CA ASP A 277 0.07 10.37 -17.14
C ASP A 277 -1.47 10.22 -17.00
N ARG A 278 -2.21 10.48 -18.08
CA ARG A 278 -3.69 10.47 -18.02
C ARG A 278 -4.31 9.06 -18.03
N TRP A 279 -3.54 8.02 -18.31
CA TRP A 279 -4.01 6.64 -18.49
C TRP A 279 -3.34 5.66 -17.53
N ASP A 280 -2.23 6.02 -16.92
CA ASP A 280 -1.46 5.11 -16.09
C ASP A 280 -2.31 4.45 -14.97
N HIS A 281 -3.32 5.14 -14.41
CA HIS A 281 -4.27 4.55 -13.44
C HIS A 281 -5.03 3.31 -13.93
N LEU A 282 -5.10 3.12 -15.25
CA LEU A 282 -5.68 1.95 -15.91
C LEU A 282 -4.69 0.77 -15.99
N ARG A 283 -3.39 0.98 -15.75
CA ARG A 283 -2.42 -0.11 -15.65
C ARG A 283 -2.54 -0.91 -14.35
N GLY A 284 -3.15 -0.32 -13.33
CA GLY A 284 -3.37 -0.96 -12.03
C GLY A 284 -4.78 -1.55 -11.90
N ARG A 285 -4.92 -2.59 -11.07
CA ARG A 285 -6.20 -3.31 -10.89
C ARG A 285 -7.33 -2.49 -10.27
N TRP A 286 -7.02 -1.45 -9.49
CA TRP A 286 -8.06 -0.68 -8.77
C TRP A 286 -9.06 0.00 -9.71
N MET A 287 -8.60 0.70 -10.75
CA MET A 287 -9.53 1.37 -11.66
C MET A 287 -10.13 0.41 -12.67
N THR A 288 -9.45 -0.68 -13.05
CA THR A 288 -10.06 -1.71 -13.92
C THR A 288 -11.20 -2.42 -13.20
N GLU A 289 -11.05 -2.80 -11.93
CA GLU A 289 -12.14 -3.38 -11.14
C GLU A 289 -13.31 -2.38 -10.97
N ALA A 290 -13.04 -1.06 -10.86
CA ALA A 290 -14.09 -0.05 -10.89
C ALA A 290 -14.85 -0.02 -12.23
N LEU A 291 -14.14 -0.15 -13.36
CA LEU A 291 -14.77 -0.25 -14.69
C LEU A 291 -15.67 -1.49 -14.77
N ASP A 292 -15.20 -2.63 -14.25
CA ASP A 292 -15.95 -3.90 -14.23
C ASP A 292 -17.18 -3.82 -13.32
N ALA A 293 -17.08 -3.12 -12.20
CA ALA A 293 -18.21 -2.74 -11.34
C ALA A 293 -19.17 -1.72 -11.98
N GLY A 294 -18.91 -1.31 -13.23
CA GLY A 294 -19.80 -0.46 -14.01
C GLY A 294 -19.56 1.04 -13.82
N PHE A 295 -18.48 1.46 -13.16
CA PHE A 295 -18.14 2.89 -13.09
C PHE A 295 -17.69 3.44 -14.43
N VAL A 296 -17.92 4.74 -14.61
CA VAL A 296 -17.22 5.56 -15.59
C VAL A 296 -16.13 6.32 -14.85
N VAL A 297 -14.88 6.09 -15.21
CA VAL A 297 -13.71 6.68 -14.57
C VAL A 297 -13.36 7.96 -15.31
N PHE A 298 -13.44 9.10 -14.63
CA PHE A 298 -12.98 10.39 -15.11
C PHE A 298 -11.65 10.74 -14.45
N SER A 299 -10.69 11.22 -15.22
CA SER A 299 -9.45 11.78 -14.70
C SER A 299 -9.07 13.05 -15.44
N PHE A 300 -8.24 13.88 -14.81
CA PHE A 300 -7.58 15.00 -15.46
C PHE A 300 -6.13 15.10 -14.99
N MET A 301 -5.27 15.61 -15.87
CA MET A 301 -3.84 15.75 -15.61
C MET A 301 -3.62 16.73 -14.44
N PRO A 302 -3.07 16.32 -13.28
CA PRO A 302 -2.87 17.21 -12.15
C PRO A 302 -1.80 18.27 -12.41
N GLN A 303 -1.72 19.30 -11.55
CA GLN A 303 -0.65 20.30 -11.68
C GLN A 303 0.72 19.61 -11.69
N PHE A 304 1.63 20.12 -12.52
CA PHE A 304 3.01 19.64 -12.68
C PHE A 304 3.17 18.25 -13.31
N HIS A 305 2.12 17.68 -13.90
CA HIS A 305 2.18 16.39 -14.60
C HIS A 305 2.13 16.56 -16.12
N GLY A 306 2.73 15.62 -16.85
CA GLY A 306 2.75 15.61 -18.30
C GLY A 306 3.10 16.98 -18.90
N GLY A 307 2.25 17.47 -19.81
CA GLY A 307 2.42 18.79 -20.44
C GLY A 307 2.35 20.00 -19.50
N ARG A 308 1.95 19.81 -18.23
CA ARG A 308 1.84 20.84 -17.19
C ARG A 308 3.11 20.99 -16.35
N ALA A 309 4.03 20.02 -16.38
CA ALA A 309 5.29 20.04 -15.61
C ALA A 309 6.26 21.15 -16.03
N GLY A 310 6.12 21.68 -17.26
CA GLY A 310 7.14 22.53 -17.88
C GLY A 310 8.40 21.73 -18.25
N THR A 311 9.48 22.43 -18.63
CA THR A 311 10.74 21.80 -19.10
C THR A 311 11.85 21.74 -18.03
N GLN A 312 11.57 22.10 -16.77
CA GLN A 312 12.59 22.23 -15.72
C GLN A 312 12.12 21.66 -14.37
N GLY A 313 12.86 20.69 -13.83
CA GLY A 313 12.64 20.09 -12.52
C GLY A 313 11.79 18.80 -12.58
N GLY A 314 11.94 17.93 -11.58
CA GLY A 314 11.07 16.76 -11.39
C GLY A 314 9.70 17.16 -10.82
N PRO A 315 8.62 16.46 -11.16
CA PRO A 315 7.26 16.80 -10.75
C PRO A 315 7.10 16.84 -9.22
N GLU A 316 7.83 16.02 -8.47
CA GLU A 316 7.81 15.97 -7.00
C GLU A 316 8.29 17.28 -6.39
N LEU A 317 9.42 17.81 -6.90
CA LEU A 317 9.96 19.09 -6.43
C LEU A 317 9.06 20.27 -6.81
N ALA A 318 8.40 20.19 -7.97
CA ALA A 318 7.48 21.20 -8.45
C ALA A 318 6.15 21.22 -7.66
N THR A 319 5.63 20.05 -7.29
CA THR A 319 4.39 19.88 -6.53
C THR A 319 4.49 20.53 -5.15
N PHE A 320 5.53 20.24 -4.38
CA PHE A 320 5.68 20.81 -3.04
C PHE A 320 6.33 22.20 -3.05
N ASN A 321 7.22 22.46 -4.00
CA ASN A 321 7.89 23.73 -4.24
C ASN A 321 8.48 24.39 -2.96
N PHE A 322 9.17 23.60 -2.13
CA PHE A 322 9.71 24.03 -0.83
C PHE A 322 10.61 25.26 -0.88
N LEU A 323 11.19 25.57 -2.04
CA LEU A 323 12.08 26.72 -2.25
C LEU A 323 11.36 27.97 -2.80
N ASN A 324 10.11 27.85 -3.24
CA ASN A 324 9.24 28.95 -3.65
C ASN A 324 7.98 28.99 -2.77
N PRO A 325 8.02 29.68 -1.61
CA PRO A 325 6.95 29.65 -0.62
C PRO A 325 5.56 30.05 -1.13
N PRO A 326 5.39 31.07 -1.99
CA PRO A 326 4.10 31.35 -2.62
C PRO A 326 3.49 30.14 -3.35
N ALA A 327 4.28 29.42 -4.16
CA ALA A 327 3.81 28.24 -4.88
C ALA A 327 3.56 27.05 -3.95
N GLY A 328 4.48 26.77 -3.02
CA GLY A 328 4.32 25.68 -2.05
C GLY A 328 3.06 25.86 -1.18
N ARG A 329 2.68 27.12 -0.91
CA ARG A 329 1.44 27.46 -0.22
C ARG A 329 0.20 27.18 -1.05
N THR A 330 0.23 27.23 -2.37
CA THR A 330 -1.00 27.33 -3.19
C THR A 330 -1.21 26.16 -4.14
N ASN A 331 -0.17 25.39 -4.45
CA ASN A 331 -0.22 24.29 -5.42
C ASN A 331 -1.34 23.28 -5.14
N PHE A 332 -1.45 22.77 -3.91
CA PHE A 332 -2.52 21.84 -3.54
C PHE A 332 -3.89 22.51 -3.41
N ARG A 333 -3.94 23.80 -3.06
CA ARG A 333 -5.18 24.57 -3.05
C ARG A 333 -5.73 24.81 -4.46
N GLN A 334 -4.85 25.03 -5.43
CA GLN A 334 -5.18 25.09 -6.84
C GLN A 334 -5.74 23.74 -7.32
N GLN A 335 -5.07 22.64 -7.01
CA GLN A 335 -5.55 21.29 -7.37
C GLN A 335 -6.91 20.97 -6.72
N ALA A 336 -7.10 21.31 -5.44
CA ALA A 336 -8.38 21.10 -4.75
C ALA A 336 -9.52 21.95 -5.35
N ALA A 337 -9.23 23.15 -5.85
CA ALA A 337 -10.19 23.97 -6.58
C ALA A 337 -10.49 23.41 -7.99
N GLU A 338 -9.49 22.83 -8.67
CA GLU A 338 -9.69 22.10 -9.93
C GLU A 338 -10.57 20.87 -9.74
N ASN A 339 -10.38 20.09 -8.67
CA ASN A 339 -11.24 18.94 -8.34
C ASN A 339 -12.72 19.35 -8.22
N ALA A 340 -13.01 20.47 -7.54
CA ALA A 340 -14.37 20.97 -7.37
C ALA A 340 -14.94 21.57 -8.67
N TYR A 341 -14.11 22.27 -9.45
CA TYR A 341 -14.51 22.79 -10.76
C TYR A 341 -14.79 21.66 -11.76
N PHE A 342 -14.01 20.59 -11.73
CA PHE A 342 -14.14 19.47 -12.65
C PHE A 342 -15.46 18.72 -12.49
N VAL A 343 -16.01 18.63 -11.27
CA VAL A 343 -17.38 18.12 -11.06
C VAL A 343 -18.40 18.91 -11.89
N ARG A 344 -18.29 20.24 -11.92
CA ARG A 344 -19.14 21.07 -12.76
C ARG A 344 -18.88 20.85 -14.24
N VAL A 345 -17.62 20.66 -14.65
CA VAL A 345 -17.29 20.30 -16.05
C VAL A 345 -17.94 18.97 -16.44
N ILE A 346 -17.93 17.97 -15.57
CA ILE A 346 -18.62 16.70 -15.80
C ILE A 346 -20.13 16.94 -15.98
N ARG A 347 -20.76 17.61 -15.01
CA ARG A 347 -22.21 17.91 -15.00
C ARG A 347 -22.67 18.74 -16.21
N GLU A 348 -21.93 19.78 -16.54
CA GLU A 348 -22.35 20.81 -17.50
C GLU A 348 -21.86 20.53 -18.93
N GLN A 349 -20.75 19.77 -19.09
CA GLN A 349 -20.08 19.62 -20.38
C GLN A 349 -19.81 18.17 -20.80
N LEU A 350 -19.46 17.26 -19.88
CA LEU A 350 -19.01 15.91 -20.26
C LEU A 350 -20.12 14.85 -20.23
N ALA A 351 -21.10 14.95 -19.32
CA ALA A 351 -22.15 13.93 -19.15
C ALA A 351 -23.06 13.73 -20.38
N GLY A 352 -23.03 14.66 -21.33
CA GLY A 352 -23.79 14.59 -22.59
C GLY A 352 -22.92 14.34 -23.83
N LEU A 353 -21.66 13.93 -23.66
CA LEU A 353 -20.77 13.66 -24.80
C LEU A 353 -21.30 12.50 -25.64
N GLU A 354 -21.18 12.65 -26.97
CA GLU A 354 -21.59 11.62 -27.91
C GLU A 354 -20.75 10.34 -27.69
N GLY A 355 -21.44 9.23 -27.44
CA GLY A 355 -20.83 7.93 -27.17
C GLY A 355 -20.68 7.60 -25.69
N LEU A 356 -20.83 8.57 -24.78
CA LEU A 356 -20.95 8.25 -23.35
C LEU A 356 -22.38 7.81 -23.00
N PRO A 357 -22.54 6.80 -22.12
CA PRO A 357 -23.83 6.48 -21.53
C PRO A 357 -24.31 7.64 -20.63
N PRO A 358 -25.60 7.69 -20.28
CA PRO A 358 -26.05 8.60 -19.23
C PRO A 358 -25.22 8.39 -17.96
N ILE A 359 -24.75 9.47 -17.34
CA ILE A 359 -23.91 9.44 -16.14
C ILE A 359 -24.70 9.94 -14.93
N ASP A 360 -24.61 9.25 -13.79
CA ASP A 360 -25.08 9.78 -12.51
C ASP A 360 -24.12 10.87 -12.04
N THR A 361 -24.48 12.11 -12.32
CA THR A 361 -23.70 13.27 -11.91
C THR A 361 -24.12 13.84 -10.55
N ALA A 362 -25.17 13.29 -9.94
CA ALA A 362 -25.64 13.67 -8.61
C ALA A 362 -24.81 13.01 -7.51
N HIS A 363 -24.36 11.76 -7.74
CA HIS A 363 -23.57 10.99 -6.78
C HIS A 363 -22.21 10.61 -7.39
N LEU A 364 -21.28 11.58 -7.43
CA LEU A 364 -19.91 11.31 -7.86
C LEU A 364 -19.08 10.84 -6.66
N VAL A 365 -18.15 9.91 -6.87
CA VAL A 365 -17.17 9.49 -5.85
C VAL A 365 -15.77 9.91 -6.24
N TYR A 366 -14.87 9.98 -5.27
CA TYR A 366 -13.48 10.39 -5.47
C TYR A 366 -12.50 9.29 -5.06
N GLY A 367 -11.52 9.03 -5.92
CA GLY A 367 -10.35 8.21 -5.62
C GLY A 367 -9.07 9.03 -5.75
N GLY A 368 -8.19 8.93 -4.76
CA GLY A 368 -6.88 9.56 -4.77
C GLY A 368 -5.79 8.57 -4.39
N HIS A 369 -4.65 8.66 -5.06
CA HIS A 369 -3.41 8.04 -4.63
C HIS A 369 -2.32 9.11 -4.42
N SER A 370 -1.57 9.04 -3.33
CA SER A 370 -0.40 9.90 -3.07
C SER A 370 -0.71 11.41 -3.19
N GLN A 371 -0.18 12.09 -4.21
CA GLN A 371 -0.52 13.50 -4.51
C GLN A 371 -2.03 13.72 -4.69
N GLY A 372 -2.72 12.80 -5.37
CA GLY A 372 -4.17 12.81 -5.50
C GLY A 372 -4.86 12.73 -4.14
N SER A 373 -4.34 11.91 -3.21
CA SER A 373 -4.84 11.85 -1.84
C SER A 373 -4.67 13.16 -1.08
N LEU A 374 -3.54 13.86 -1.25
CA LEU A 374 -3.31 15.20 -0.65
C LEU A 374 -4.32 16.22 -1.19
N ALA A 375 -4.55 16.27 -2.51
CA ALA A 375 -5.54 17.15 -3.10
C ALA A 375 -6.97 16.78 -2.67
N GLY A 376 -7.29 15.48 -2.64
CA GLY A 376 -8.56 14.92 -2.20
C GLY A 376 -8.88 15.25 -0.74
N ALA A 377 -7.90 15.13 0.16
CA ALA A 377 -8.03 15.47 1.58
C ALA A 377 -8.45 16.94 1.79
N LEU A 378 -7.85 17.85 1.02
CA LEU A 378 -8.21 19.26 1.00
C LEU A 378 -9.59 19.50 0.39
N THR A 379 -9.92 18.83 -0.72
CA THR A 379 -11.24 18.92 -1.37
C THR A 379 -12.35 18.45 -0.44
N ALA A 380 -12.19 17.31 0.25
CA ALA A 380 -13.14 16.74 1.20
C ALA A 380 -13.39 17.63 2.43
N ALA A 381 -12.52 18.59 2.74
CA ALA A 381 -12.77 19.54 3.82
C ALA A 381 -13.72 20.68 3.41
N VAL A 382 -13.78 21.01 2.12
CA VAL A 382 -14.49 22.20 1.63
C VAL A 382 -15.67 21.88 0.70
N SER A 383 -15.73 20.67 0.16
CA SER A 383 -16.72 20.22 -0.82
C SER A 383 -17.55 19.05 -0.32
N THR A 384 -18.81 18.96 -0.77
CA THR A 384 -19.71 17.79 -0.69
C THR A 384 -20.21 17.40 -2.08
N GLU A 385 -19.49 17.83 -3.11
CA GLU A 385 -19.84 17.52 -4.50
C GLU A 385 -19.54 16.05 -4.83
N TYR A 386 -18.67 15.42 -4.05
CA TYR A 386 -18.43 13.99 -4.02
C TYR A 386 -19.12 13.39 -2.79
N VAL A 387 -19.78 12.24 -2.94
CA VAL A 387 -20.52 11.59 -1.86
C VAL A 387 -19.63 10.70 -0.98
N ALA A 388 -18.49 10.24 -1.51
CA ALA A 388 -17.54 9.41 -0.77
C ALA A 388 -16.11 9.57 -1.34
N TYR A 389 -15.11 9.45 -0.47
CA TYR A 389 -13.69 9.56 -0.79
C TYR A 389 -12.94 8.30 -0.36
N VAL A 390 -12.11 7.75 -1.26
CA VAL A 390 -11.11 6.72 -0.91
C VAL A 390 -9.73 7.31 -1.21
N LEU A 391 -8.86 7.34 -0.20
CA LEU A 391 -7.56 8.01 -0.24
C LEU A 391 -6.45 7.03 0.16
N ASN A 392 -5.56 6.69 -0.77
CA ASN A 392 -4.44 5.77 -0.55
C ASN A 392 -3.10 6.53 -0.42
N GLY A 393 -2.27 6.17 0.55
CA GLY A 393 -0.95 6.77 0.77
C GLY A 393 -1.05 8.25 1.16
N LEU A 394 -1.68 8.51 2.32
CA LEU A 394 -1.94 9.85 2.83
C LEU A 394 -1.33 10.02 4.22
N SER A 395 -0.40 10.98 4.34
CA SER A 395 0.14 11.46 5.61
C SER A 395 -0.09 12.96 5.80
N ALA A 396 0.13 13.44 7.01
CA ALA A 396 0.12 14.87 7.33
C ALA A 396 1.32 15.29 8.18
N TYR A 397 1.37 16.59 8.46
CA TYR A 397 2.37 17.27 9.27
C TYR A 397 3.73 17.37 8.57
N LEU A 398 3.88 18.45 7.78
CA LEU A 398 5.07 18.77 6.99
C LEU A 398 6.39 18.65 7.76
N THR A 399 6.38 18.95 9.05
CA THR A 399 7.56 18.81 9.92
C THR A 399 8.06 17.36 9.95
N LEU A 400 7.17 16.38 10.08
CA LEU A 400 7.54 14.95 10.04
C LEU A 400 8.03 14.56 8.66
N THR A 401 7.34 15.01 7.60
CA THR A 401 7.79 14.77 6.23
C THR A 401 9.23 15.27 6.00
N ILE A 402 9.59 16.47 6.46
CA ILE A 402 10.95 16.99 6.31
C ILE A 402 11.97 16.16 7.12
N LEU A 403 11.60 15.73 8.34
CA LEU A 403 12.50 15.00 9.22
C LEU A 403 12.72 13.56 8.77
N GLU A 404 11.69 12.88 8.28
CA GLU A 404 11.66 11.42 8.17
C GLU A 404 11.67 10.91 6.74
N ARG A 405 11.11 11.64 5.76
CA ARG A 405 11.11 11.20 4.35
C ARG A 405 12.53 11.23 3.75
N LYS A 406 12.97 10.10 3.16
CA LYS A 406 14.33 9.92 2.59
C LYS A 406 14.38 9.31 1.18
N ASP A 407 13.25 8.86 0.64
CA ASP A 407 13.09 8.23 -0.69
C ASP A 407 13.73 9.02 -1.85
N LEU A 408 13.47 10.33 -1.95
CA LEU A 408 13.96 11.18 -3.05
C LEU A 408 15.23 11.94 -2.66
N LEU A 409 15.16 12.60 -1.50
CA LEU A 409 16.22 13.42 -0.93
C LEU A 409 16.10 13.33 0.59
N ASP A 410 17.22 13.43 1.28
CA ASP A 410 17.20 13.68 2.72
C ASP A 410 16.81 15.15 2.96
N PHE A 411 15.51 15.42 3.09
CA PHE A 411 14.95 16.76 3.24
C PHE A 411 15.51 17.47 4.49
N GLU A 412 15.72 16.75 5.59
CA GLU A 412 16.40 17.26 6.79
C GLU A 412 17.78 17.81 6.43
N ARG A 413 18.60 17.01 5.73
CA ARG A 413 19.96 17.45 5.34
C ARG A 413 19.92 18.65 4.43
N VAL A 414 18.97 18.70 3.49
CA VAL A 414 18.79 19.84 2.58
C VAL A 414 18.46 21.10 3.37
N VAL A 415 17.44 21.06 4.24
CA VAL A 415 17.02 22.19 5.06
C VAL A 415 18.13 22.61 6.02
N ARG A 416 18.78 21.65 6.70
CA ARG A 416 19.92 21.90 7.60
C ARG A 416 21.09 22.58 6.89
N SER A 417 21.42 22.13 5.68
CA SER A 417 22.46 22.73 4.84
C SER A 417 22.11 24.16 4.41
N LEU A 418 20.87 24.40 3.96
CA LEU A 418 20.37 25.73 3.59
C LEU A 418 20.37 26.70 4.77
N LEU A 419 20.11 26.18 5.96
CA LEU A 419 20.20 26.90 7.21
C LEU A 419 21.67 27.12 7.61
N GLY A 420 22.60 26.26 7.24
CA GLY A 420 23.95 26.27 7.79
C GLY A 420 23.96 25.90 9.28
N SER A 421 23.04 25.01 9.69
CA SER A 421 23.00 24.50 11.06
C SER A 421 23.99 23.35 11.22
N PRO A 422 24.90 23.39 12.22
CA PRO A 422 25.83 22.29 12.48
C PRO A 422 25.17 21.12 13.20
N THR A 423 24.03 21.34 13.88
CA THR A 423 23.26 20.30 14.58
C THR A 423 22.10 19.79 13.72
N PRO A 424 21.76 18.49 13.81
CA PRO A 424 20.53 17.94 13.23
C PRO A 424 19.29 18.74 13.65
N LEU A 425 18.31 18.82 12.75
CA LEU A 425 16.99 19.36 13.05
C LEU A 425 16.16 18.32 13.82
N ASP A 426 15.23 18.82 14.62
CA ASP A 426 14.32 18.04 15.45
C ASP A 426 12.91 18.67 15.44
N LEU A 427 11.94 18.01 16.08
CA LEU A 427 10.57 18.49 16.20
C LEU A 427 10.44 19.87 16.87
N PHE A 428 11.45 20.30 17.62
CA PHE A 428 11.45 21.58 18.35
C PHE A 428 12.20 22.69 17.60
N SER A 429 12.68 22.42 16.39
CA SER A 429 13.52 23.34 15.64
C SER A 429 12.74 24.57 15.15
N PRO A 430 13.15 25.81 15.52
CA PRO A 430 12.43 27.03 15.13
C PRO A 430 12.28 27.23 13.61
N ALA A 431 13.26 26.75 12.84
CA ALA A 431 13.21 26.85 11.39
C ALA A 431 12.16 25.91 10.77
N LEU A 432 12.02 24.69 11.30
CA LEU A 432 10.96 23.77 10.88
C LEU A 432 9.60 24.29 11.30
N HIS A 433 9.50 24.88 12.50
CA HIS A 433 8.26 25.53 12.94
C HIS A 433 7.79 26.65 11.98
N MET A 434 8.71 27.49 11.50
CA MET A 434 8.38 28.50 10.49
C MET A 434 7.93 27.88 9.16
N MET A 435 8.61 26.82 8.70
CA MET A 435 8.20 26.10 7.49
C MET A 435 6.82 25.47 7.64
N GLN A 436 6.54 24.86 8.78
CA GLN A 436 5.24 24.31 9.14
C GLN A 436 4.17 25.39 9.07
N LEU A 437 4.36 26.53 9.75
CA LEU A 437 3.44 27.67 9.72
C LEU A 437 3.18 28.14 8.28
N GLY A 438 4.23 28.19 7.46
CA GLY A 438 4.13 28.48 6.04
C GLY A 438 3.32 27.43 5.26
N GLY A 439 3.42 26.15 5.61
CA GLY A 439 2.78 25.01 4.94
C GLY A 439 1.37 24.65 5.42
N GLU A 440 0.88 25.19 6.54
CA GLU A 440 -0.43 24.79 7.12
C GLU A 440 -1.60 24.88 6.14
N ALA A 441 -1.55 25.83 5.21
CA ALA A 441 -2.59 26.04 4.20
C ALA A 441 -2.67 24.93 3.13
N VAL A 442 -1.74 23.97 3.16
CA VAL A 442 -1.73 22.77 2.29
C VAL A 442 -1.51 21.47 3.07
N ASP A 443 -1.47 21.53 4.39
CA ASP A 443 -1.16 20.36 5.22
C ASP A 443 -2.46 19.65 5.65
N PRO A 444 -2.68 18.37 5.28
CA PRO A 444 -3.95 17.69 5.44
C PRO A 444 -4.53 17.69 6.85
N HIS A 445 -3.72 17.74 7.92
CA HIS A 445 -4.23 17.73 9.30
C HIS A 445 -5.20 18.89 9.61
N ASN A 446 -5.01 20.04 8.95
CA ASN A 446 -5.91 21.19 9.12
C ASN A 446 -7.27 21.00 8.44
N PHE A 447 -7.32 20.09 7.46
CA PHE A 447 -8.47 19.81 6.60
C PHE A 447 -9.22 18.55 7.05
N ALA A 448 -8.50 17.50 7.45
CA ALA A 448 -9.07 16.19 7.77
C ALA A 448 -10.07 16.23 8.94
N ARG A 449 -9.79 17.04 9.96
CA ARG A 449 -10.71 17.33 11.08
C ARG A 449 -12.07 17.91 10.64
N LEU A 450 -12.19 18.42 9.41
CA LEU A 450 -13.39 19.01 8.85
C LEU A 450 -14.20 18.02 8.01
N TRP A 451 -13.75 16.77 7.83
CA TRP A 451 -14.48 15.74 7.10
C TRP A 451 -15.81 15.39 7.78
N ARG A 452 -15.89 15.43 9.11
CA ARG A 452 -17.15 15.31 9.89
C ARG A 452 -18.11 16.50 9.73
N GLY A 453 -17.74 17.48 8.92
CA GLY A 453 -18.55 18.66 8.62
C GLY A 453 -18.20 19.88 9.46
N THR A 454 -18.79 21.01 9.07
CA THR A 454 -18.63 22.33 9.69
C THR A 454 -19.99 22.97 9.93
N ALA A 455 -20.06 24.09 10.67
CA ALA A 455 -21.32 24.80 10.84
C ALA A 455 -21.95 25.26 9.51
N ALA A 456 -21.13 25.51 8.48
CA ALA A 456 -21.60 25.89 7.14
C ALA A 456 -21.92 24.68 6.24
N ARG A 457 -21.39 23.50 6.57
CA ARG A 457 -21.50 22.25 5.80
C ARG A 457 -21.66 21.09 6.78
N PRO A 458 -22.82 20.93 7.41
CA PRO A 458 -22.95 20.06 8.58
C PRO A 458 -22.97 18.56 8.24
N ALA A 459 -23.25 18.19 6.99
CA ALA A 459 -23.31 16.80 6.53
C ALA A 459 -21.94 16.08 6.51
N GLY A 460 -20.82 16.80 6.43
CA GLY A 460 -19.51 16.16 6.30
C GLY A 460 -19.31 15.40 4.98
N ASN A 461 -18.38 14.45 4.94
CA ASN A 461 -18.17 13.47 3.87
C ASN A 461 -17.74 12.12 4.46
N ASP A 462 -18.17 11.04 3.82
CA ASP A 462 -17.65 9.70 4.08
C ASP A 462 -16.25 9.55 3.46
N VAL A 463 -15.31 9.03 4.25
CA VAL A 463 -13.88 8.95 3.87
C VAL A 463 -13.29 7.64 4.38
N PHE A 464 -12.67 6.90 3.47
CA PHE A 464 -11.85 5.73 3.75
C PHE A 464 -10.39 6.03 3.39
N VAL A 465 -9.49 5.88 4.37
CA VAL A 465 -8.05 6.09 4.18
C VAL A 465 -7.33 4.73 4.24
N ILE A 466 -6.35 4.53 3.36
CA ILE A 466 -5.55 3.30 3.28
C ILE A 466 -4.09 3.69 3.31
N ASN A 467 -3.32 3.09 4.22
CA ASN A 467 -1.92 3.38 4.45
C ASN A 467 -1.16 2.10 4.82
N GLY A 468 0.12 2.02 4.42
CA GLY A 468 1.01 0.88 4.73
C GLY A 468 2.21 1.30 5.58
N PHE A 469 2.62 0.44 6.51
CA PHE A 469 3.66 0.73 7.50
C PHE A 469 5.06 0.88 6.91
N THR A 470 5.35 0.19 5.80
CA THR A 470 6.66 0.26 5.13
C THR A 470 6.78 1.39 4.11
N ASP A 471 5.83 2.33 4.13
CA ASP A 471 5.84 3.50 3.24
C ASP A 471 6.93 4.53 3.61
N ASP A 472 7.98 4.58 2.80
CA ASP A 472 9.07 5.58 2.92
C ASP A 472 8.73 6.96 2.31
N THR A 473 7.62 7.05 1.56
CA THR A 473 7.14 8.26 0.87
C THR A 473 6.21 9.06 1.78
N THR A 474 5.22 8.39 2.36
CA THR A 474 4.33 8.95 3.39
C THR A 474 4.69 8.29 4.72
N THR A 475 5.24 9.07 5.65
CA THR A 475 5.91 8.51 6.84
C THR A 475 4.87 7.97 7.84
N PRO A 476 5.06 6.80 8.48
CA PRO A 476 4.12 6.24 9.45
C PRO A 476 3.71 7.22 10.55
N ARG A 477 4.66 7.97 11.15
CA ARG A 477 4.32 9.00 12.16
C ARG A 477 3.45 10.13 11.62
N GLY A 478 3.56 10.42 10.33
CA GLY A 478 2.69 11.37 9.63
C GLY A 478 1.30 10.80 9.35
N MET A 479 1.18 9.48 9.18
CA MET A 479 -0.09 8.76 9.13
C MET A 479 -0.75 8.76 10.52
N ASP A 480 -0.01 8.43 11.58
CA ASP A 480 -0.47 8.51 12.98
C ASP A 480 -1.03 9.91 13.28
N HIS A 481 -0.27 10.94 12.90
CA HIS A 481 -0.67 12.33 13.03
C HIS A 481 -2.01 12.60 12.34
N LEU A 482 -2.14 12.15 11.09
CA LEU A 482 -3.36 12.34 10.31
C LEU A 482 -4.54 11.63 10.98
N THR A 483 -4.39 10.34 11.29
CA THR A 483 -5.42 9.48 11.88
C THR A 483 -5.96 10.07 13.18
N ILE A 484 -5.08 10.49 14.08
CA ILE A 484 -5.46 11.16 15.33
C ILE A 484 -6.12 12.53 15.05
N SER A 485 -5.54 13.35 14.17
CA SER A 485 -6.06 14.70 13.89
C SER A 485 -7.42 14.70 13.20
N ALA A 486 -7.71 13.65 12.43
CA ALA A 486 -8.97 13.43 11.73
C ALA A 486 -10.04 12.78 12.63
N ASP A 487 -9.64 12.30 13.83
CA ASP A 487 -10.46 11.42 14.68
C ASP A 487 -10.98 10.25 13.83
N LEU A 488 -10.05 9.54 13.17
CA LEU A 488 -10.36 8.52 12.16
C LEU A 488 -10.22 7.12 12.77
N PRO A 489 -11.33 6.41 13.03
CA PRO A 489 -11.29 5.06 13.60
C PRO A 489 -10.42 4.11 12.78
N THR A 490 -9.52 3.40 13.44
CA THR A 490 -8.76 2.29 12.84
C THR A 490 -9.59 1.02 12.89
N PHE A 491 -9.29 0.02 12.06
CA PHE A 491 -9.89 -1.29 12.27
C PHE A 491 -9.37 -1.92 13.58
N ASP A 492 -10.13 -2.89 14.10
CA ASP A 492 -9.79 -3.65 15.31
C ASP A 492 -9.44 -5.08 14.90
N PRO A 493 -8.22 -5.60 15.15
CA PRO A 493 -7.08 -4.89 15.73
C PRO A 493 -6.46 -3.87 14.75
N PRO A 494 -5.81 -2.81 15.24
CA PRO A 494 -5.09 -1.88 14.39
C PRO A 494 -3.77 -2.49 13.92
N GLY A 495 -3.37 -2.22 12.67
CA GLY A 495 -2.10 -2.76 12.13
C GLY A 495 -0.84 -2.28 12.86
N TRP A 496 -0.87 -1.12 13.53
CA TRP A 496 0.17 -0.72 14.48
C TRP A 496 -0.36 0.28 15.52
N ASP A 497 0.42 0.49 16.60
CA ASP A 497 0.09 1.47 17.64
C ASP A 497 0.36 2.90 17.15
N ILE A 498 -0.71 3.61 16.79
CA ILE A 498 -0.69 5.00 16.34
C ILE A 498 -0.53 6.02 17.48
N ASP A 499 -0.75 5.64 18.73
CA ASP A 499 -0.68 6.54 19.89
C ASP A 499 0.05 5.89 21.07
N PRO A 500 1.37 5.66 20.94
CA PRO A 500 2.19 5.08 22.02
C PRO A 500 2.23 5.96 23.28
N LEU A 501 1.76 7.20 23.21
CA LEU A 501 1.66 8.13 24.33
C LEU A 501 0.31 8.05 25.05
N GLY A 502 -0.69 7.42 24.42
CA GLY A 502 -2.04 7.19 24.93
C GLY A 502 -2.77 8.47 25.33
N VAL A 503 -2.76 9.48 24.45
CA VAL A 503 -3.35 10.81 24.68
C VAL A 503 -4.37 11.25 23.62
N GLY A 504 -4.62 10.48 22.57
CA GLY A 504 -5.47 10.91 21.46
C GLY A 504 -5.88 9.88 20.41
N ALA A 505 -5.51 8.59 20.50
CA ALA A 505 -5.98 7.60 19.52
C ALA A 505 -7.53 7.55 19.43
N PRO A 506 -8.10 7.60 18.22
CA PRO A 506 -9.50 7.29 18.01
C PRO A 506 -9.79 5.83 18.38
N PRO A 507 -11.05 5.48 18.70
CA PRO A 507 -11.43 4.09 18.97
C PRO A 507 -11.24 3.23 17.72
N THR A 508 -10.98 1.93 17.94
CA THR A 508 -11.02 0.93 16.87
C THR A 508 -12.47 0.58 16.50
N VAL A 509 -12.66 0.01 15.32
CA VAL A 509 -13.96 -0.48 14.82
C VAL A 509 -13.79 -1.85 14.16
N ALA A 510 -14.63 -2.81 14.54
CA ALA A 510 -14.71 -4.12 13.88
C ALA A 510 -15.39 -3.99 12.51
N LEU A 511 -15.07 -4.90 11.59
CA LEU A 511 -15.78 -5.05 10.33
C LEU A 511 -17.12 -5.80 10.56
N PRO A 512 -18.07 -5.66 9.62
CA PRO A 512 -18.13 -4.63 8.59
C PRO A 512 -18.41 -3.23 9.19
N VAL A 513 -17.78 -2.19 8.65
CA VAL A 513 -17.92 -0.81 9.16
C VAL A 513 -18.97 -0.04 8.35
N ARG A 514 -20.01 0.42 9.04
CA ARG A 514 -21.05 1.32 8.48
C ARG A 514 -21.58 2.27 9.53
N GLY A 515 -21.65 3.57 9.22
CA GLY A 515 -22.30 4.56 10.08
C GLY A 515 -21.67 4.65 11.47
N ASN A 516 -20.38 4.31 11.59
CA ASN A 516 -19.64 4.26 12.85
C ASN A 516 -19.49 5.64 13.53
N THR A 517 -19.84 6.70 12.80
CA THR A 517 -19.84 8.06 13.31
C THR A 517 -21.03 8.87 12.78
N THR A 518 -21.15 10.12 13.22
CA THR A 518 -22.19 11.05 12.78
C THR A 518 -21.60 12.39 12.35
N GLY A 519 -22.19 12.96 11.31
CA GLY A 519 -21.93 14.35 10.90
C GLY A 519 -22.45 15.36 11.91
N ARG A 520 -22.13 16.64 11.72
CA ARG A 520 -22.66 17.73 12.58
C ARG A 520 -24.17 17.95 12.44
N ASP A 521 -24.80 17.43 11.39
CA ASP A 521 -26.25 17.37 11.24
C ASP A 521 -26.90 16.16 11.93
N GLY A 522 -26.08 15.27 12.51
CA GLY A 522 -26.51 14.06 13.20
C GLY A 522 -26.85 12.90 12.26
N GLN A 523 -26.58 13.00 10.95
CA GLN A 523 -26.73 11.86 10.03
C GLN A 523 -25.58 10.86 10.22
N PRO A 524 -25.83 9.55 10.07
CA PRO A 524 -24.79 8.54 10.11
C PRO A 524 -23.82 8.71 8.95
N MET A 525 -22.54 8.52 9.24
CA MET A 525 -21.43 8.60 8.29
C MET A 525 -20.43 7.48 8.57
N THR A 526 -19.70 7.08 7.55
CA THR A 526 -18.62 6.10 7.63
C THR A 526 -17.28 6.80 7.44
N LEU A 527 -16.47 6.79 8.50
CA LEU A 527 -15.09 7.24 8.50
C LEU A 527 -14.21 6.14 9.06
N ALA A 528 -13.22 5.68 8.31
CA ALA A 528 -12.25 4.72 8.83
C ALA A 528 -10.89 4.81 8.13
N THR A 529 -9.88 4.24 8.76
CA THR A 529 -8.58 4.00 8.14
C THR A 529 -8.19 2.53 8.27
N TYR A 530 -7.69 1.98 7.17
CA TYR A 530 -6.93 0.73 7.19
C TYR A 530 -5.44 1.05 7.31
N LEU A 531 -4.78 0.36 8.22
CA LEU A 531 -3.37 0.49 8.52
C LEU A 531 -2.75 -0.88 8.28
N ASP A 532 -2.10 -1.04 7.14
CA ASP A 532 -1.50 -2.31 6.72
C ASP A 532 -0.08 -2.44 7.31
N PRO A 533 0.20 -3.46 8.15
CA PRO A 533 1.52 -3.61 8.78
C PRO A 533 2.63 -4.04 7.81
N GLU A 534 2.30 -4.54 6.61
CA GLU A 534 3.24 -5.23 5.73
C GLU A 534 3.51 -4.48 4.42
N THR A 535 2.56 -3.68 3.97
CA THR A 535 2.65 -3.02 2.66
C THR A 535 3.28 -1.63 2.72
N ASP A 536 3.54 -1.09 1.52
CA ASP A 536 4.17 0.22 1.30
C ASP A 536 3.18 1.27 0.76
N HIS A 537 3.71 2.32 0.14
CA HIS A 537 2.96 3.42 -0.49
C HIS A 537 1.84 2.96 -1.45
N PHE A 538 1.97 1.77 -2.05
CA PHE A 538 1.06 1.24 -3.06
C PHE A 538 0.06 0.21 -2.51
N THR A 539 -0.19 0.22 -1.19
CA THR A 539 -1.07 -0.73 -0.47
C THR A 539 -2.31 -1.18 -1.25
N ILE A 540 -3.20 -0.26 -1.67
CA ILE A 540 -4.43 -0.64 -2.40
C ILE A 540 -4.17 -1.34 -3.76
N HIS A 541 -3.04 -1.09 -4.41
CA HIS A 541 -2.69 -1.74 -5.68
C HIS A 541 -2.23 -3.19 -5.48
N ARG A 542 -1.82 -3.56 -4.26
CA ARG A 542 -1.30 -4.91 -3.93
C ARG A 542 -2.31 -5.76 -3.19
N ASN A 543 -3.24 -5.15 -2.45
CA ASN A 543 -4.23 -5.87 -1.66
C ASN A 543 -5.61 -5.89 -2.37
N GLY A 544 -6.05 -7.09 -2.80
CA GLY A 544 -7.33 -7.29 -3.50
C GLY A 544 -8.56 -7.04 -2.62
N VAL A 545 -8.51 -7.46 -1.36
CA VAL A 545 -9.61 -7.27 -0.40
C VAL A 545 -9.89 -5.78 -0.21
N LEU A 546 -8.84 -4.96 -0.06
CA LEU A 546 -9.00 -3.51 0.10
C LEU A 546 -9.59 -2.83 -1.15
N ARG A 547 -9.29 -3.33 -2.36
CA ARG A 547 -9.92 -2.83 -3.59
C ARG A 547 -11.41 -3.14 -3.59
N GLN A 548 -11.81 -4.36 -3.24
CA GLN A 548 -13.22 -4.74 -3.14
C GLN A 548 -13.96 -3.92 -2.09
N MET A 549 -13.36 -3.71 -0.91
CA MET A 549 -13.92 -2.83 0.12
C MET A 549 -14.08 -1.39 -0.37
N ALA A 550 -13.08 -0.82 -1.05
CA ALA A 550 -13.15 0.53 -1.62
C ALA A 550 -14.26 0.64 -2.69
N LEU A 551 -14.43 -0.39 -3.52
CA LEU A 551 -15.51 -0.45 -4.50
C LEU A 551 -16.88 -0.53 -3.82
N ARG A 552 -17.03 -1.40 -2.81
CA ARG A 552 -18.27 -1.54 -2.03
C ARG A 552 -18.66 -0.25 -1.32
N PHE A 553 -17.67 0.45 -0.77
CA PHE A 553 -17.83 1.76 -0.16
C PHE A 553 -18.39 2.78 -1.15
N TRP A 554 -17.84 2.85 -2.36
CA TRP A 554 -18.37 3.73 -3.41
C TRP A 554 -19.75 3.31 -3.91
N GLN A 555 -20.00 2.02 -4.14
CA GLN A 555 -21.27 1.53 -4.64
C GLN A 555 -22.43 1.86 -3.70
N THR A 556 -22.24 1.62 -2.40
CA THR A 556 -23.25 1.93 -1.37
C THR A 556 -23.46 3.43 -1.22
N ALA A 557 -22.39 4.25 -1.30
CA ALA A 557 -22.51 5.70 -1.33
C ALA A 557 -23.37 6.21 -2.50
N ILE A 558 -23.17 5.66 -3.69
CA ILE A 558 -23.89 6.07 -4.91
C ILE A 558 -25.34 5.58 -4.90
N ALA A 559 -25.61 4.46 -4.24
CA ALA A 559 -26.97 4.00 -3.97
C ALA A 559 -27.74 4.94 -3.00
N GLY A 560 -27.08 5.93 -2.41
CA GLY A 560 -27.65 6.84 -1.41
C GLY A 560 -27.75 6.20 -0.02
N GLU A 561 -27.04 5.11 0.21
CA GLU A 561 -26.90 4.47 1.52
C GLU A 561 -25.72 5.08 2.29
N THR A 562 -25.69 4.85 3.60
CA THR A 562 -24.45 5.09 4.36
C THR A 562 -23.38 4.11 3.87
N PRO A 563 -22.20 4.60 3.45
CA PRO A 563 -21.18 3.76 2.83
C PRO A 563 -20.76 2.59 3.73
N LEU A 564 -20.54 1.43 3.11
CA LEU A 564 -20.21 0.17 3.78
C LEU A 564 -18.79 -0.26 3.42
N LEU A 565 -17.97 -0.49 4.44
CA LEU A 565 -16.69 -1.17 4.33
C LEU A 565 -16.90 -2.61 4.79
N GLN A 566 -16.86 -3.55 3.85
CA GLN A 566 -17.08 -4.97 4.09
C GLN A 566 -16.18 -5.71 3.11
N PRO A 567 -15.25 -6.56 3.58
CA PRO A 567 -14.49 -7.47 2.72
C PRO A 567 -15.40 -8.51 2.06
N THR A 568 -14.83 -9.30 1.16
CA THR A 568 -15.53 -10.44 0.52
C THR A 568 -14.99 -11.78 1.02
N VAL A 569 -14.16 -11.71 2.04
CA VAL A 569 -13.55 -12.85 2.72
C VAL A 569 -13.40 -12.48 4.19
N GLU A 570 -13.46 -13.47 5.06
CA GLU A 570 -13.11 -13.26 6.47
C GLU A 570 -11.65 -12.80 6.57
N LEU A 571 -11.44 -11.59 7.09
CA LEU A 571 -10.14 -10.95 7.12
C LEU A 571 -9.44 -11.20 8.46
N MET A 572 -10.23 -11.30 9.54
CA MET A 572 -9.77 -11.41 10.92
C MET A 572 -10.26 -12.70 11.56
N CYS A 573 -9.49 -13.76 11.38
CA CYS A 573 -9.85 -15.11 11.80
C CYS A 573 -9.89 -15.37 13.33
N ALA A 574 -9.98 -14.34 14.16
CA ALA A 574 -9.88 -14.48 15.62
C ALA A 574 -10.48 -13.32 16.42
N ASP A 575 -11.24 -12.43 15.78
CA ASP A 575 -11.77 -11.23 16.42
C ASP A 575 -13.20 -11.41 16.96
N GLY A 576 -13.81 -12.57 16.75
CA GLY A 576 -15.20 -12.84 17.13
C GLY A 576 -16.22 -12.19 16.19
N GLY A 577 -15.76 -11.65 15.07
CA GLY A 577 -16.50 -10.96 14.02
C GLY A 577 -16.94 -11.92 12.91
N ASP A 578 -17.81 -11.37 12.06
CA ASP A 578 -18.23 -11.93 10.77
C ASP A 578 -17.96 -10.77 9.80
N ASP A 579 -16.70 -10.64 9.37
CA ASP A 579 -16.21 -9.48 8.65
C ASP A 579 -16.90 -9.36 7.29
N ASP A 580 -17.16 -10.48 6.64
CA ASP A 580 -17.72 -10.57 5.30
C ASP A 580 -19.26 -10.75 5.26
N ASP A 581 -19.92 -10.83 6.44
CA ASP A 581 -21.36 -10.89 6.69
C ASP A 581 -22.03 -12.10 6.00
N ASP A 582 -21.33 -13.23 5.88
CA ASP A 582 -21.84 -14.48 5.31
C ASP A 582 -22.54 -15.40 6.35
N GLY A 583 -22.27 -15.15 7.63
CA GLY A 583 -22.90 -15.77 8.79
C GLY A 583 -22.03 -16.78 9.55
N ASP A 584 -20.87 -17.13 9.02
CA ASP A 584 -19.81 -17.85 9.72
C ASP A 584 -18.82 -16.83 10.34
N VAL A 585 -18.01 -17.24 11.31
CA VAL A 585 -17.16 -16.34 12.13
C VAL A 585 -15.83 -17.01 12.41
N ASP A 586 -14.72 -16.26 12.37
CA ASP A 586 -13.39 -16.74 12.75
C ASP A 586 -13.07 -18.13 12.12
N CYS A 587 -12.68 -19.12 12.93
CA CYS A 587 -12.32 -20.47 12.47
C CYS A 587 -13.52 -21.33 12.05
N ALA A 588 -14.75 -20.88 12.35
CA ALA A 588 -15.94 -21.48 11.76
C ALA A 588 -16.15 -21.03 10.31
N ASP A 589 -15.46 -19.96 9.87
CA ASP A 589 -15.49 -19.45 8.51
C ASP A 589 -14.53 -20.21 7.58
N ALA A 590 -15.02 -20.59 6.41
CA ALA A 590 -14.23 -21.31 5.41
C ALA A 590 -13.08 -20.47 4.83
N ASP A 591 -13.18 -19.14 4.84
CA ASP A 591 -12.12 -18.24 4.39
C ASP A 591 -10.92 -18.18 5.34
N CYS A 592 -11.11 -18.66 6.58
CA CYS A 592 -10.10 -18.69 7.63
C CYS A 592 -9.42 -20.04 7.83
N ALA A 593 -9.94 -21.12 7.24
CA ALA A 593 -9.48 -22.50 7.43
C ALA A 593 -7.99 -22.78 7.10
N ALA A 594 -7.27 -21.83 6.50
CA ALA A 594 -5.85 -21.95 6.19
C ALA A 594 -5.01 -20.78 6.75
N ARG A 595 -5.54 -20.02 7.71
CA ARG A 595 -4.92 -18.81 8.26
C ARG A 595 -4.81 -18.89 9.77
N GLU A 596 -3.67 -18.49 10.30
CA GLU A 596 -3.53 -18.30 11.75
C GLU A 596 -4.60 -17.32 12.28
N PRO A 597 -5.21 -17.60 13.45
CA PRO A 597 -4.94 -18.71 14.37
C PRO A 597 -5.79 -19.96 14.12
N CYS A 598 -6.61 -20.01 13.07
CA CYS A 598 -7.48 -21.14 12.72
C CYS A 598 -6.75 -22.33 12.11
N VAL A 599 -5.48 -22.43 12.49
CA VAL A 599 -4.58 -23.52 12.18
C VAL A 599 -3.84 -23.75 13.48
N GLU A 600 -4.06 -24.87 14.14
CA GLU A 600 -3.33 -25.21 15.37
C GLU A 600 -1.82 -25.31 15.10
N LEU A 601 -1.05 -24.43 15.75
CA LEU A 601 0.42 -24.39 15.62
C LEU A 601 1.15 -24.87 16.87
N HIS A 602 0.45 -25.02 17.99
CA HIS A 602 0.96 -25.27 19.33
C HIS A 602 0.45 -26.61 19.85
N CYS A 603 0.81 -27.67 19.13
CA CYS A 603 0.24 -29.00 19.29
C CYS A 603 0.73 -29.82 20.51
N GLU A 604 1.10 -29.18 21.62
CA GLU A 604 1.75 -29.84 22.76
C GLU A 604 1.33 -29.26 24.13
N ASP A 605 0.36 -28.34 24.18
CA ASP A 605 0.07 -27.54 25.38
C ASP A 605 -1.24 -27.87 26.09
N GLU A 606 -1.95 -28.93 25.66
CA GLU A 606 -3.25 -29.38 26.15
C GLU A 606 -4.35 -28.30 26.01
N ILE A 607 -4.14 -27.32 25.11
CA ILE A 607 -5.06 -26.23 24.84
C ILE A 607 -5.48 -26.30 23.37
N ASP A 608 -6.78 -26.08 23.18
CA ASP A 608 -7.44 -25.90 21.89
C ASP A 608 -7.19 -24.43 21.48
N ASN A 609 -6.10 -24.15 20.74
CA ASN A 609 -5.68 -22.78 20.45
C ASN A 609 -6.40 -22.18 19.24
N ASP A 610 -6.96 -23.01 18.37
CA ASP A 610 -7.85 -22.59 17.27
C ASP A 610 -9.36 -22.65 17.64
N GLY A 611 -9.72 -23.32 18.73
CA GLY A 611 -11.06 -23.32 19.32
C GLY A 611 -12.05 -24.30 18.68
N ASP A 612 -11.58 -25.26 17.88
CA ASP A 612 -12.42 -26.19 17.12
C ASP A 612 -12.97 -27.35 17.98
N GLY A 613 -12.40 -27.54 19.17
CA GLY A 613 -12.79 -28.50 20.19
C GLY A 613 -11.94 -29.76 20.26
N ASP A 614 -11.02 -29.96 19.32
CA ASP A 614 -9.93 -30.90 19.42
C ASP A 614 -8.69 -30.20 20.04
N VAL A 615 -7.69 -30.97 20.49
CA VAL A 615 -6.52 -30.42 21.20
C VAL A 615 -5.28 -31.18 20.77
N ASP A 616 -4.17 -30.46 20.58
CA ASP A 616 -2.87 -31.04 20.27
C ASP A 616 -2.97 -32.09 19.14
N CYS A 617 -2.57 -33.32 19.39
CA CYS A 617 -2.49 -34.38 18.37
C CYS A 617 -3.81 -35.04 18.02
N ALA A 618 -4.85 -34.72 18.80
CA ALA A 618 -6.21 -35.03 18.39
C ALA A 618 -6.72 -34.05 17.32
N ASP A 619 -6.04 -32.92 17.14
CA ASP A 619 -6.36 -31.87 16.19
C ASP A 619 -5.85 -32.19 14.78
N ALA A 620 -6.69 -31.96 13.76
CA ALA A 620 -6.35 -32.22 12.36
C ALA A 620 -5.23 -31.31 11.85
N ASP A 621 -5.12 -30.09 12.38
CA ASP A 621 -4.12 -29.11 11.98
C ASP A 621 -2.72 -29.43 12.54
N CYS A 622 -2.67 -30.33 13.52
CA CYS A 622 -1.47 -30.81 14.18
C CYS A 622 -0.90 -32.11 13.65
N VAL A 623 -1.62 -32.84 12.79
CA VAL A 623 -1.24 -34.19 12.35
C VAL A 623 0.16 -34.23 11.71
N ASP A 624 0.56 -33.17 11.01
CA ASP A 624 1.88 -33.07 10.38
C ASP A 624 2.91 -32.30 11.23
N ARG A 625 2.53 -31.85 12.44
CA ARG A 625 3.40 -31.09 13.35
C ARG A 625 4.24 -32.04 14.18
N ARG A 626 5.52 -31.69 14.34
CA ARG A 626 6.50 -32.48 15.11
C ARG A 626 6.03 -32.89 16.50
N ALA A 627 5.26 -32.02 17.15
CA ALA A 627 4.68 -32.23 18.47
C ALA A 627 3.72 -33.43 18.54
N CYS A 628 3.11 -33.79 17.41
CA CYS A 628 2.19 -34.91 17.23
C CYS A 628 2.77 -36.02 16.38
N GLN A 629 4.09 -36.05 16.38
CA GLN A 629 4.87 -37.17 15.94
C GLN A 629 5.51 -37.75 17.20
N GLU A 630 5.52 -39.06 17.30
CA GLU A 630 6.14 -39.78 18.40
C GLU A 630 7.66 -39.49 18.43
N ASP A 631 8.08 -38.55 19.28
CA ASP A 631 9.44 -37.99 19.31
C ASP A 631 10.34 -38.68 20.38
N ASP A 632 9.79 -39.38 21.39
CA ASP A 632 10.54 -40.10 22.45
C ASP A 632 10.24 -41.62 22.46
N CYS A 633 10.85 -42.32 21.49
CA CYS A 633 10.55 -43.71 21.13
C CYS A 633 11.01 -44.79 22.13
N GLY A 634 11.18 -44.48 23.41
CA GLY A 634 11.79 -45.39 24.37
C GLY A 634 11.34 -45.25 25.82
N ASP A 635 10.30 -44.48 26.08
CA ASP A 635 9.83 -44.18 27.42
C ASP A 635 8.59 -45.00 27.84
N GLY A 636 7.95 -45.67 26.87
CA GLY A 636 6.79 -46.54 27.05
C GLY A 636 5.45 -45.83 27.18
N GLU A 637 5.37 -44.55 26.82
CA GLU A 637 4.13 -43.79 26.67
C GLU A 637 3.72 -43.72 25.17
N ASP A 638 2.53 -43.18 24.90
CA ASP A 638 1.86 -43.12 23.58
C ASP A 638 1.63 -41.63 23.28
N GLU A 639 2.64 -40.95 22.73
CA GLU A 639 2.64 -39.49 22.56
C GLU A 639 1.60 -38.98 21.56
N ASP A 640 1.31 -39.75 20.51
CA ASP A 640 0.34 -39.39 19.47
C ASP A 640 -1.07 -39.99 19.70
N GLY A 641 -1.20 -40.89 20.68
CA GLY A 641 -2.48 -41.40 21.19
C GLY A 641 -3.14 -42.45 20.31
N ASP A 642 -2.41 -43.04 19.36
CA ASP A 642 -2.96 -43.99 18.38
C ASP A 642 -3.16 -45.41 18.96
N GLY A 643 -2.59 -45.67 20.15
CA GLY A 643 -2.66 -46.92 20.89
C GLY A 643 -1.47 -47.86 20.69
N LEU A 644 -0.46 -47.45 19.93
CA LEU A 644 0.86 -48.05 19.83
C LEU A 644 1.85 -47.24 20.70
N VAL A 645 3.00 -47.81 21.02
CA VAL A 645 4.01 -47.17 21.91
C VAL A 645 5.41 -47.59 21.48
N ASP A 646 6.36 -46.65 21.55
CA ASP A 646 7.78 -46.86 21.26
C ASP A 646 7.98 -47.53 19.88
N CYS A 647 8.90 -48.50 19.77
CA CYS A 647 9.23 -49.16 18.50
C CYS A 647 8.12 -50.05 17.92
N ASP A 648 7.02 -50.26 18.66
CA ASP A 648 5.84 -50.94 18.11
C ASP A 648 4.94 -49.96 17.33
N ASP A 649 5.23 -48.67 17.39
CA ASP A 649 4.53 -47.58 16.70
C ASP A 649 5.26 -47.16 15.41
N PRO A 650 4.55 -47.07 14.26
CA PRO A 650 5.11 -46.61 13.00
C PRO A 650 5.72 -45.19 13.03
N GLY A 651 5.26 -44.31 13.92
CA GLY A 651 5.77 -42.96 14.14
C GLY A 651 7.22 -42.94 14.64
N CYS A 652 7.64 -44.00 15.31
CA CYS A 652 8.96 -44.16 15.90
C CYS A 652 10.01 -44.89 15.06
N SER A 653 9.66 -45.32 13.84
CA SER A 653 10.61 -45.90 12.89
C SER A 653 11.76 -44.92 12.60
N GLY A 654 13.01 -45.31 12.83
CA GLY A 654 14.19 -44.45 12.59
C GLY A 654 14.60 -43.47 13.66
N ARG A 655 14.00 -43.54 14.86
CA ARG A 655 14.28 -42.64 15.99
C ARG A 655 14.86 -43.42 17.18
N GLU A 656 15.91 -42.90 17.85
CA GLU A 656 16.49 -43.60 19.02
C GLU A 656 15.44 -43.76 20.14
N PRO A 657 15.34 -44.91 20.86
CA PRO A 657 16.16 -46.13 20.80
C PRO A 657 15.76 -47.15 19.72
N CYS A 658 14.71 -46.90 18.95
CA CYS A 658 14.21 -47.76 17.85
C CYS A 658 15.01 -47.64 16.57
N ARG A 659 16.05 -46.79 16.59
CA ARG A 659 16.99 -46.59 15.50
C ARG A 659 18.19 -47.50 15.66
N GLU A 660 18.56 -48.22 14.63
CA GLU A 660 19.83 -48.91 14.56
C GLU A 660 21.02 -47.92 14.67
N THR A 661 21.87 -48.08 15.69
CA THR A 661 23.02 -47.17 15.97
C THR A 661 24.39 -47.82 15.77
N ARG A 662 24.43 -49.08 15.31
CA ARG A 662 25.68 -49.83 15.08
C ARG A 662 25.75 -50.39 13.67
N CYS A 663 25.83 -49.46 12.73
CA CYS A 663 25.61 -49.66 11.31
C CYS A 663 26.71 -50.40 10.52
N ARG A 664 27.57 -51.21 11.17
CA ARG A 664 28.59 -52.08 10.52
C ARG A 664 28.92 -53.35 11.31
N ASP A 665 28.09 -53.73 12.28
CA ASP A 665 28.34 -54.91 13.10
C ASP A 665 27.55 -56.16 12.67
N GLY A 666 26.65 -56.01 11.70
CA GLY A 666 25.89 -57.08 11.05
C GLY A 666 24.82 -57.69 11.94
N GLU A 667 24.42 -56.99 13.00
CA GLU A 667 23.25 -57.29 13.81
C GLU A 667 22.12 -56.33 13.45
N ASP A 668 20.86 -56.75 13.64
CA ASP A 668 19.63 -55.99 13.39
C ASP A 668 19.17 -55.43 14.75
N GLY A 669 19.48 -54.16 14.98
CA GLY A 669 19.44 -53.49 16.27
C GLY A 669 18.05 -53.10 16.75
N ASP A 670 17.14 -52.82 15.83
CA ASP A 670 15.75 -52.40 16.07
C ASP A 670 14.72 -53.49 15.70
N GLY A 671 15.14 -54.55 15.00
CA GLY A 671 14.38 -55.76 14.78
C GLY A 671 13.42 -55.69 13.58
N ASP A 672 13.59 -54.69 12.70
CA ASP A 672 12.74 -54.50 11.52
C ASP A 672 13.09 -55.47 10.37
N GLY A 673 14.26 -56.12 10.46
CA GLY A 673 14.75 -57.14 9.55
C GLY A 673 15.83 -56.67 8.56
N ALA A 674 16.18 -55.38 8.54
CA ALA A 674 17.36 -54.85 7.87
C ALA A 674 18.58 -54.86 8.81
N VAL A 675 19.79 -54.65 8.26
CA VAL A 675 21.05 -54.64 9.04
C VAL A 675 22.05 -53.68 8.41
N ASP A 676 22.79 -52.94 9.22
CA ASP A 676 23.89 -52.05 8.82
C ASP A 676 23.46 -50.98 7.79
N CYS A 677 24.29 -50.60 6.80
CA CYS A 677 23.91 -49.55 5.83
C CYS A 677 22.76 -49.97 4.87
N ASP A 678 22.34 -51.24 4.86
CA ASP A 678 21.12 -51.69 4.16
C ASP A 678 19.84 -51.38 4.97
N ASP A 679 20.02 -50.87 6.19
CA ASP A 679 18.98 -50.39 7.08
C ASP A 679 18.76 -48.88 6.88
N ASP A 680 17.50 -48.47 6.68
CA ASP A 680 17.11 -47.07 6.42
C ASP A 680 17.55 -46.14 7.58
N ASP A 681 17.67 -46.68 8.78
CA ASP A 681 18.05 -45.98 10.01
C ASP A 681 19.55 -45.64 10.07
N CYS A 682 20.33 -46.44 9.35
CA CYS A 682 21.78 -46.39 9.24
C CYS A 682 22.27 -45.74 7.94
N SER A 683 21.49 -45.85 6.87
CA SER A 683 21.78 -45.38 5.50
C SER A 683 22.27 -43.92 5.44
N ARG A 684 21.81 -43.05 6.35
CA ARG A 684 22.13 -41.61 6.35
C ARG A 684 23.25 -41.18 7.30
N LEU A 685 23.94 -42.11 7.95
CA LEU A 685 25.05 -41.77 8.84
C LEU A 685 26.31 -41.50 8.04
N ARG A 686 27.20 -40.64 8.56
CA ARG A 686 28.42 -40.17 7.85
C ARG A 686 29.44 -41.26 7.53
N GLU A 687 29.18 -42.47 8.00
CA GLU A 687 29.95 -43.68 7.75
C GLU A 687 29.24 -44.62 6.75
N CYS A 688 28.10 -44.20 6.20
CA CYS A 688 27.32 -44.78 5.09
C CYS A 688 26.95 -43.69 4.04
N ILE A 689 27.58 -42.50 4.07
CA ILE A 689 27.40 -41.42 3.08
C ILE A 689 28.77 -40.86 2.61
N GLU A 690 28.95 -40.77 1.30
CA GLU A 690 30.03 -40.04 0.62
C GLU A 690 29.84 -38.52 0.71
N TRP A 691 30.60 -37.87 1.59
CA TRP A 691 30.45 -36.44 1.87
C TRP A 691 31.36 -35.53 1.03
N SER A 692 32.26 -36.10 0.23
CA SER A 692 33.22 -35.37 -0.59
C SER A 692 33.25 -35.89 -2.02
N CYS A 693 32.26 -35.46 -2.80
CA CYS A 693 32.01 -35.85 -4.20
C CYS A 693 33.06 -35.43 -5.26
N SER A 694 34.34 -35.27 -4.90
CA SER A 694 35.41 -34.88 -5.84
C SER A 694 36.85 -35.16 -5.35
N ASP A 695 37.05 -35.91 -4.26
CA ASP A 695 38.37 -36.14 -3.68
C ASP A 695 39.00 -37.51 -4.00
N GLY A 696 38.26 -38.37 -4.70
CA GLY A 696 38.72 -39.66 -5.21
C GLY A 696 38.79 -40.76 -4.16
N ALA A 697 38.07 -40.60 -3.05
CA ALA A 697 37.96 -41.58 -1.99
C ALA A 697 36.53 -42.12 -1.87
N ASP A 698 36.43 -43.34 -1.32
CA ASP A 698 35.20 -44.08 -0.98
C ASP A 698 35.07 -43.91 0.53
N ASN A 699 34.47 -42.79 0.94
CA ASN A 699 34.51 -42.27 2.30
C ASN A 699 33.50 -42.95 3.21
N ASP A 700 32.50 -43.63 2.65
CA ASP A 700 31.55 -44.50 3.33
C ASP A 700 31.79 -46.00 3.08
N GLY A 701 32.70 -46.35 2.19
CA GLY A 701 33.27 -47.70 2.10
C GLY A 701 32.33 -48.73 1.49
N ASP A 702 31.32 -48.31 0.75
CA ASP A 702 30.34 -49.17 0.08
C ASP A 702 30.87 -49.71 -1.26
N GLY A 703 31.93 -49.08 -1.78
CA GLY A 703 32.70 -49.50 -2.95
C GLY A 703 32.64 -48.53 -4.12
N ASP A 704 31.77 -47.51 -4.07
CA ASP A 704 31.66 -46.46 -5.09
C ASP A 704 32.39 -45.17 -4.61
N THR A 705 32.66 -44.22 -5.52
CA THR A 705 33.53 -43.06 -5.22
C THR A 705 33.08 -41.81 -5.96
N ASP A 706 33.08 -40.66 -5.28
CA ASP A 706 32.73 -39.34 -5.84
C ASP A 706 31.39 -39.32 -6.60
N CYS A 707 31.31 -38.78 -7.82
CA CYS A 707 30.06 -38.70 -8.60
C CYS A 707 29.54 -40.07 -9.11
N ALA A 708 30.27 -41.17 -8.88
CA ALA A 708 29.75 -42.52 -9.12
C ALA A 708 28.94 -43.06 -7.94
N ASP A 709 28.88 -42.29 -6.86
CA ASP A 709 28.19 -42.58 -5.61
C ASP A 709 26.79 -41.94 -5.64
N SER A 710 25.75 -42.72 -5.35
CA SER A 710 24.35 -42.27 -5.44
C SER A 710 23.97 -41.19 -4.43
N GLU A 711 24.83 -40.93 -3.47
CA GLU A 711 24.64 -39.97 -2.41
C GLU A 711 25.15 -38.57 -2.85
N CYS A 712 25.80 -38.48 -4.02
CA CYS A 712 26.37 -37.26 -4.60
C CYS A 712 25.48 -36.55 -5.67
N LEU A 713 24.26 -37.03 -5.89
CA LEU A 713 23.35 -36.58 -6.95
C LEU A 713 22.86 -35.13 -6.78
N GLY A 714 22.92 -34.34 -7.87
CA GLY A 714 22.49 -32.93 -7.90
C GLY A 714 23.51 -31.93 -7.34
N SER A 715 24.68 -32.39 -6.87
CA SER A 715 25.76 -31.54 -6.36
C SER A 715 26.36 -30.64 -7.44
N LEU A 716 26.57 -29.35 -7.15
CA LEU A 716 27.25 -28.40 -8.06
C LEU A 716 28.69 -28.80 -8.44
N ALA A 717 29.25 -29.83 -7.78
CA ALA A 717 30.56 -30.39 -8.08
C ALA A 717 30.53 -31.46 -9.20
N CYS A 718 29.36 -32.00 -9.54
CA CYS A 718 29.15 -32.99 -10.61
C CYS A 718 28.35 -32.32 -11.75
N PRO A 719 29.02 -31.64 -12.69
CA PRO A 719 28.38 -31.15 -13.91
C PRO A 719 28.16 -32.30 -14.90
N GLU A 720 27.16 -32.15 -15.79
CA GLU A 720 26.97 -32.98 -16.99
C GLU A 720 27.52 -32.24 -18.23
N PRO A 721 28.84 -32.33 -18.50
CA PRO A 721 29.48 -31.60 -19.57
C PRO A 721 29.31 -32.26 -20.95
N ALA A 722 28.77 -33.49 -21.02
CA ALA A 722 28.74 -34.31 -22.23
C ALA A 722 27.34 -34.90 -22.50
N CYS A 723 26.39 -34.04 -22.82
CA CYS A 723 24.99 -34.40 -23.10
C CYS A 723 24.74 -35.26 -24.39
N ASP A 724 25.68 -36.06 -24.89
CA ASP A 724 25.47 -36.92 -26.07
C ASP A 724 26.20 -38.27 -26.05
N ASP A 725 26.75 -38.69 -24.91
CA ASP A 725 27.65 -39.85 -24.87
C ASP A 725 27.05 -41.10 -24.19
N GLY A 726 25.79 -41.02 -23.76
CA GLY A 726 25.05 -42.13 -23.18
C GLY A 726 25.45 -42.44 -21.76
N THR A 727 26.19 -41.55 -21.11
CA THR A 727 26.56 -41.65 -19.71
C THR A 727 25.90 -40.54 -18.91
N ASP A 728 25.43 -40.94 -17.75
CA ASP A 728 24.97 -40.02 -16.72
C ASP A 728 26.22 -39.56 -15.95
N GLU A 729 26.84 -38.45 -16.39
CA GLU A 729 28.11 -37.98 -15.79
C GLU A 729 27.95 -37.48 -14.36
N ASP A 730 26.75 -37.06 -13.99
CA ASP A 730 26.43 -36.57 -12.65
C ASP A 730 25.64 -37.56 -11.78
N GLY A 731 25.30 -38.71 -12.36
CA GLY A 731 24.77 -39.92 -11.72
C GLY A 731 23.27 -39.87 -11.40
N ASN A 732 22.56 -38.79 -11.77
CA ASN A 732 21.26 -38.45 -11.18
C ASN A 732 20.07 -39.30 -11.67
N GLY A 733 20.35 -40.31 -12.48
CA GLY A 733 19.38 -41.23 -13.06
C GLY A 733 18.81 -40.76 -14.40
N ALA A 734 19.12 -39.53 -14.82
CA ALA A 734 18.86 -39.00 -16.15
C ALA A 734 20.20 -38.78 -16.86
N ALA A 735 20.32 -39.31 -18.08
CA ALA A 735 21.53 -39.15 -18.90
C ALA A 735 21.20 -38.34 -20.14
N ASP A 736 22.15 -37.52 -20.59
CA ASP A 736 22.06 -36.75 -21.81
C ASP A 736 20.76 -35.91 -21.87
N CYS A 737 19.84 -36.24 -22.78
CA CYS A 737 18.67 -35.41 -23.08
C CYS A 737 17.48 -35.66 -22.16
N ASP A 738 17.56 -36.70 -21.33
CA ASP A 738 16.60 -36.93 -20.26
C ASP A 738 16.87 -35.98 -19.06
N ASP A 739 18.03 -35.30 -19.04
CA ASP A 739 18.42 -34.33 -18.02
C ASP A 739 17.99 -32.89 -18.36
N LEU A 740 17.27 -32.24 -17.43
CA LEU A 740 16.78 -30.86 -17.54
C LEU A 740 17.87 -29.82 -17.80
N ARG A 741 19.12 -30.07 -17.39
CA ARG A 741 20.27 -29.18 -17.56
C ARG A 741 20.93 -29.32 -18.94
N CYS A 742 20.61 -30.38 -19.67
CA CYS A 742 21.07 -30.62 -21.03
C CYS A 742 20.07 -30.15 -22.10
N VAL A 743 18.79 -29.92 -21.76
CA VAL A 743 17.76 -29.40 -22.67
C VAL A 743 18.18 -28.08 -23.33
N GLY A 744 18.20 -28.04 -24.67
CA GLY A 744 18.53 -26.83 -25.46
C GLY A 744 20.03 -26.65 -25.74
N THR A 745 20.89 -27.61 -25.37
CA THR A 745 22.31 -27.64 -25.74
C THR A 745 22.51 -28.12 -27.20
N GLU A 746 23.72 -27.98 -27.76
CA GLU A 746 24.01 -28.48 -29.13
C GLU A 746 23.88 -30.01 -29.24
N ALA A 747 23.98 -30.72 -28.11
CA ALA A 747 23.98 -32.16 -27.96
C ALA A 747 22.57 -32.71 -27.71
N CYS A 748 21.77 -31.99 -26.93
CA CYS A 748 20.32 -32.18 -26.77
C CYS A 748 19.57 -30.98 -27.35
N PRO A 749 19.59 -30.83 -28.68
CA PRO A 749 18.69 -29.88 -29.31
C PRO A 749 17.29 -30.37 -28.96
N ALA A 750 16.45 -29.49 -28.40
CA ALA A 750 15.07 -29.87 -28.16
C ALA A 750 14.47 -30.34 -29.48
N PRO A 751 14.23 -31.65 -29.62
CA PRO A 751 13.75 -32.19 -30.87
C PRO A 751 12.27 -31.84 -30.96
N VAL A 752 11.80 -31.66 -32.20
CA VAL A 752 10.43 -31.24 -32.46
C VAL A 752 9.81 -32.26 -33.39
N GLU A 753 8.64 -32.77 -33.03
CA GLU A 753 7.81 -33.60 -33.90
C GLU A 753 7.45 -32.79 -35.16
N VAL A 754 7.97 -33.19 -36.32
CA VAL A 754 7.87 -32.44 -37.59
C VAL A 754 6.95 -33.11 -38.60
N ALA A 755 6.60 -34.39 -38.43
CA ALA A 755 5.80 -35.18 -39.35
C ALA A 755 4.54 -35.77 -38.69
N CYS A 756 3.66 -34.86 -38.27
CA CYS A 756 2.39 -35.08 -37.56
C CYS A 756 1.30 -36.00 -38.17
N GLU A 757 1.58 -36.82 -39.17
CA GLU A 757 0.63 -37.79 -39.74
C GLU A 757 1.28 -39.13 -40.17
N ASP A 758 2.55 -39.37 -39.87
CA ASP A 758 3.26 -40.54 -40.36
C ASP A 758 3.37 -41.70 -39.36
N GLY A 759 2.95 -41.48 -38.12
CA GLY A 759 2.86 -42.48 -37.05
C GLY A 759 4.19 -42.86 -36.43
N GLU A 760 5.24 -42.06 -36.66
CA GLU A 760 6.52 -42.16 -35.99
C GLU A 760 6.63 -41.09 -34.88
N ASP A 761 7.65 -41.25 -34.04
CA ASP A 761 7.98 -40.38 -32.90
C ASP A 761 9.34 -39.75 -33.26
N GLU A 762 9.34 -38.56 -33.85
CA GLU A 762 10.54 -37.92 -34.37
C GLU A 762 11.41 -37.26 -33.31
N ASP A 763 10.81 -36.86 -32.19
CA ASP A 763 11.51 -36.22 -31.09
C ASP A 763 11.78 -37.15 -29.90
N GLY A 764 11.14 -38.31 -29.88
CA GLY A 764 11.45 -39.41 -28.98
C GLY A 764 10.83 -39.26 -27.60
N ASP A 765 9.85 -38.37 -27.42
CA ASP A 765 9.20 -38.12 -26.14
C ASP A 765 8.14 -39.19 -25.78
N GLY A 766 7.89 -40.13 -26.70
CA GLY A 766 6.96 -41.24 -26.56
C GLY A 766 5.54 -40.93 -27.03
N LEU A 767 5.29 -39.72 -27.53
CA LEU A 767 4.08 -39.30 -28.21
C LEU A 767 4.32 -39.37 -29.73
N ILE A 768 3.24 -39.45 -30.51
CA ILE A 768 3.31 -39.53 -31.98
C ILE A 768 2.19 -38.72 -32.61
N ASP A 769 2.44 -38.15 -33.78
CA ASP A 769 1.43 -37.44 -34.57
C ASP A 769 0.63 -36.43 -33.71
N CYS A 770 -0.70 -36.42 -33.81
CA CYS A 770 -1.58 -35.53 -33.06
C CYS A 770 -1.73 -35.87 -31.56
N ALA A 771 -1.09 -36.93 -31.07
CA ALA A 771 -0.98 -37.16 -29.63
C ALA A 771 0.20 -36.38 -29.03
N ASP A 772 1.09 -35.88 -29.90
CA ASP A 772 2.25 -35.08 -29.55
C ASP A 772 1.89 -33.59 -29.44
N GLY A 773 2.42 -32.94 -28.40
CA GLY A 773 2.21 -31.52 -28.16
C GLY A 773 2.86 -30.64 -29.22
N ASP A 774 4.00 -31.01 -29.80
CA ASP A 774 4.68 -30.26 -30.85
C ASP A 774 3.90 -30.25 -32.17
N CYS A 775 3.09 -31.28 -32.38
CA CYS A 775 2.12 -31.36 -33.47
C CYS A 775 0.83 -30.59 -33.25
N ALA A 776 0.61 -29.99 -32.07
CA ALA A 776 -0.63 -29.31 -31.73
C ALA A 776 -1.02 -28.26 -32.79
N LEU A 777 -0.05 -27.62 -33.44
CA LEU A 777 -0.29 -26.56 -34.43
C LEU A 777 -0.41 -27.05 -35.88
N ALA A 778 -0.10 -28.33 -36.14
CA ALA A 778 -0.13 -28.92 -37.47
C ALA A 778 -1.55 -28.93 -38.02
N GLU A 779 -1.72 -28.60 -39.31
CA GLU A 779 -3.05 -28.47 -39.91
C GLU A 779 -3.88 -29.77 -39.84
N ALA A 780 -3.19 -30.92 -39.77
CA ALA A 780 -3.75 -32.25 -39.55
C ALA A 780 -4.38 -32.43 -38.16
N CYS A 781 -3.79 -31.81 -37.14
CA CYS A 781 -4.07 -32.01 -35.73
C CYS A 781 -4.90 -30.87 -35.12
N ARG A 782 -5.35 -29.91 -35.93
CA ARG A 782 -6.25 -28.85 -35.49
C ARG A 782 -7.65 -29.39 -35.22
N ILE A 783 -8.08 -29.31 -33.97
CA ILE A 783 -9.30 -29.98 -33.48
C ILE A 783 -10.50 -29.01 -33.38
N ASP A 784 -10.27 -27.72 -33.11
CA ASP A 784 -11.34 -26.71 -33.01
C ASP A 784 -10.87 -25.30 -33.43
N THR A 785 -11.77 -24.33 -33.35
CA THR A 785 -11.62 -22.91 -33.68
C THR A 785 -11.21 -22.04 -32.49
N CYS A 786 -11.07 -22.63 -31.29
CA CYS A 786 -10.85 -21.90 -30.04
C CYS A 786 -9.42 -21.97 -29.53
N ALA A 787 -8.75 -23.12 -29.68
CA ALA A 787 -7.31 -23.25 -29.50
C ALA A 787 -6.65 -23.42 -30.88
N ASP A 788 -5.39 -23.01 -31.01
CA ASP A 788 -4.56 -23.28 -32.18
C ASP A 788 -4.10 -24.73 -32.24
N GLY A 789 -4.08 -25.40 -31.08
CA GLY A 789 -3.73 -26.81 -30.91
C GLY A 789 -4.26 -27.44 -29.61
N ASP A 790 -4.09 -28.75 -29.45
CA ASP A 790 -4.50 -29.52 -28.27
C ASP A 790 -3.32 -30.37 -27.79
N LEU A 791 -2.93 -30.20 -26.54
CA LEU A 791 -1.86 -30.93 -25.85
C LEU A 791 -2.37 -32.23 -25.19
N GLY A 792 -3.69 -32.48 -25.22
CA GLY A 792 -4.27 -33.65 -24.58
C GLY A 792 -4.01 -33.68 -23.08
N GLU A 793 -3.40 -34.77 -22.60
CA GLU A 793 -3.04 -35.02 -21.20
C GLU A 793 -1.52 -34.94 -20.98
N ALA A 794 -0.77 -34.33 -21.90
CA ALA A 794 0.69 -34.25 -21.84
C ALA A 794 1.18 -33.54 -20.57
N VAL A 795 2.15 -34.15 -19.91
CA VAL A 795 2.87 -33.61 -18.74
C VAL A 795 4.35 -33.98 -18.89
N GLY A 796 5.23 -33.09 -18.44
CA GLY A 796 6.66 -33.21 -18.61
C GLY A 796 7.31 -31.89 -18.98
N SER A 797 8.56 -31.99 -19.41
CA SER A 797 9.37 -30.87 -19.83
C SER A 797 9.38 -30.74 -21.35
N ALA A 798 9.33 -29.50 -21.83
CA ALA A 798 9.30 -29.14 -23.24
C ALA A 798 8.18 -29.83 -24.04
N ILE A 799 7.03 -30.10 -23.40
CA ILE A 799 5.86 -30.75 -24.02
C ILE A 799 5.25 -29.97 -25.20
N PHE A 800 5.73 -28.75 -25.43
CA PHE A 800 5.38 -27.97 -26.61
C PHE A 800 6.49 -26.98 -26.95
N GLN A 801 6.86 -26.94 -28.22
CA GLN A 801 7.77 -26.00 -28.82
C GLN A 801 7.12 -25.29 -30.02
N GLY A 802 7.22 -23.96 -30.01
CA GLY A 802 6.56 -23.15 -31.01
C GLY A 802 7.30 -21.86 -31.31
N THR A 803 6.71 -21.05 -32.18
CA THR A 803 7.17 -19.68 -32.43
C THR A 803 6.02 -18.71 -32.52
N LEU A 804 6.17 -17.60 -31.79
CA LEU A 804 5.28 -16.45 -31.85
C LEU A 804 5.58 -15.56 -33.06
N GLU A 805 6.71 -15.76 -33.75
CA GLU A 805 7.07 -14.96 -34.91
C GLU A 805 6.06 -15.13 -36.05
N GLY A 806 5.47 -14.01 -36.49
CA GLY A 806 4.51 -13.99 -37.59
C GLY A 806 3.14 -14.60 -37.25
N ARG A 807 2.90 -14.96 -35.99
CA ARG A 807 1.58 -15.29 -35.47
C ARG A 807 0.70 -14.04 -35.39
N THR A 808 -0.60 -14.27 -35.32
CA THR A 808 -1.58 -13.23 -35.05
C THR A 808 -1.97 -13.29 -33.59
N ASP A 809 -2.20 -12.14 -32.97
CA ASP A 809 -2.97 -12.06 -31.74
C ASP A 809 -4.37 -12.70 -31.97
N THR A 810 -4.66 -13.78 -31.25
CA THR A 810 -5.96 -14.45 -31.22
C THR A 810 -6.68 -14.33 -29.87
N TYR A 811 -5.99 -14.01 -28.79
CA TYR A 811 -6.45 -13.75 -27.42
C TYR A 811 -5.99 -12.37 -26.93
N ASP A 812 -6.84 -11.68 -26.15
CA ASP A 812 -6.40 -10.38 -25.64
C ASP A 812 -5.31 -10.63 -24.61
N PRO A 813 -4.34 -9.71 -24.48
CA PRO A 813 -3.41 -9.75 -23.38
C PRO A 813 -4.18 -9.75 -22.05
N GLY A 814 -3.85 -10.73 -21.21
CA GLY A 814 -4.56 -10.97 -19.97
C GLY A 814 -4.37 -9.89 -18.91
N ASP A 815 -4.96 -10.09 -17.73
CA ASP A 815 -4.91 -9.13 -16.62
C ASP A 815 -3.49 -8.93 -16.06
N CYS A 816 -2.57 -9.86 -16.35
CA CYS A 816 -1.15 -9.74 -16.05
C CYS A 816 -0.40 -8.80 -17.00
N THR A 817 -1.01 -8.40 -18.12
CA THR A 817 -0.41 -7.47 -19.08
C THR A 817 -1.04 -6.08 -18.97
N PRO A 818 -0.30 -5.05 -18.52
CA PRO A 818 -0.83 -3.70 -18.28
C PRO A 818 -1.60 -3.11 -19.48
N LEU A 819 -2.70 -2.38 -19.23
CA LEU A 819 -3.44 -1.66 -20.27
C LEU A 819 -2.50 -0.79 -21.12
N GLY A 820 -2.57 -0.95 -22.45
CA GLY A 820 -1.69 -0.32 -23.43
C GLY A 820 -0.46 -1.15 -23.88
N SER A 821 -0.22 -2.32 -23.28
CA SER A 821 0.74 -3.34 -23.73
C SER A 821 0.00 -4.58 -24.27
N GLY A 822 0.67 -5.45 -25.03
CA GLY A 822 0.15 -6.76 -25.44
C GLY A 822 -0.99 -6.81 -26.46
N GLU A 823 -1.63 -5.70 -26.84
CA GLU A 823 -2.82 -5.69 -27.73
C GLU A 823 -2.55 -6.05 -29.20
N ASP A 824 -1.27 -6.12 -29.58
CA ASP A 824 -0.81 -6.63 -30.87
C ASP A 824 0.20 -7.77 -30.65
N ALA A 825 0.31 -8.30 -29.43
CA ALA A 825 1.27 -9.34 -29.12
C ALA A 825 0.80 -10.67 -29.74
N PRO A 826 1.64 -11.32 -30.55
CA PRO A 826 1.31 -12.64 -31.06
C PRO A 826 1.16 -13.65 -29.92
N ASP A 827 0.23 -14.58 -30.10
CA ASP A 827 -0.06 -15.64 -29.15
C ASP A 827 -0.20 -17.01 -29.84
N ILE A 828 -0.14 -18.04 -29.00
CA ILE A 828 -0.51 -19.42 -29.33
C ILE A 828 -1.43 -19.94 -28.23
N ALA A 829 -2.62 -20.39 -28.61
CA ALA A 829 -3.57 -21.00 -27.69
C ALA A 829 -3.52 -22.53 -27.77
N LEU A 830 -3.30 -23.18 -26.63
CA LEU A 830 -3.15 -24.62 -26.50
C LEU A 830 -4.18 -25.16 -25.51
N ARG A 831 -5.02 -26.08 -25.94
CA ARG A 831 -5.93 -26.77 -25.04
C ARG A 831 -5.18 -27.84 -24.25
N TRP A 832 -5.50 -27.99 -22.97
CA TRP A 832 -4.92 -29.01 -22.10
C TRP A 832 -5.99 -29.63 -21.17
N THR A 833 -5.82 -30.91 -20.86
CA THR A 833 -6.68 -31.70 -19.98
C THR A 833 -5.86 -32.26 -18.83
N ALA A 834 -6.28 -32.00 -17.59
CA ALA A 834 -5.56 -32.51 -16.43
C ALA A 834 -5.64 -34.05 -16.32
N PRO A 835 -4.51 -34.78 -16.28
CA PRO A 835 -4.52 -36.25 -16.21
C PRO A 835 -4.92 -36.80 -14.83
N ALA A 836 -4.76 -36.00 -13.77
CA ALA A 836 -5.02 -36.37 -12.38
C ALA A 836 -5.45 -35.15 -11.56
N ASP A 837 -6.02 -35.39 -10.37
CA ASP A 837 -6.25 -34.34 -9.37
C ASP A 837 -4.89 -33.88 -8.83
N GLY A 838 -4.64 -32.57 -8.75
CA GLY A 838 -3.39 -32.05 -8.22
C GLY A 838 -3.07 -30.62 -8.65
N VAL A 839 -1.86 -30.17 -8.28
CA VAL A 839 -1.29 -28.89 -8.72
C VAL A 839 -0.27 -29.14 -9.82
N PHE A 840 -0.38 -28.40 -10.91
CA PHE A 840 0.52 -28.48 -12.06
C PHE A 840 1.25 -27.15 -12.22
N HIS A 841 2.58 -27.22 -12.24
CA HIS A 841 3.43 -26.06 -12.53
C HIS A 841 3.55 -25.90 -14.04
N VAL A 842 3.06 -24.76 -14.55
CA VAL A 842 3.12 -24.41 -15.97
C VAL A 842 4.16 -23.32 -16.15
N SER A 843 5.16 -23.56 -16.99
CA SER A 843 6.28 -22.61 -17.18
C SER A 843 6.68 -22.49 -18.65
N THR A 844 7.14 -21.30 -19.06
CA THR A 844 7.76 -21.05 -20.36
C THR A 844 9.29 -20.93 -20.30
N LEU A 845 9.90 -21.37 -19.19
CA LEU A 845 11.34 -21.34 -18.98
C LEU A 845 12.10 -21.96 -20.16
N GLY A 846 13.13 -21.27 -20.65
CA GLY A 846 13.88 -21.66 -21.86
C GLY A 846 13.41 -20.96 -23.15
N SER A 847 12.30 -20.22 -23.11
CA SER A 847 11.90 -19.34 -24.21
C SER A 847 12.91 -18.20 -24.44
N GLU A 848 13.07 -17.74 -25.69
CA GLU A 848 14.15 -16.79 -26.04
C GLU A 848 13.92 -15.36 -25.53
N LYS A 849 12.66 -15.00 -25.26
CA LYS A 849 12.22 -13.63 -24.92
C LYS A 849 11.12 -13.64 -23.87
N ASP A 850 10.66 -12.43 -23.57
CA ASP A 850 9.61 -12.10 -22.62
C ASP A 850 8.25 -12.72 -23.02
N THR A 851 7.69 -13.55 -22.14
CA THR A 851 6.45 -14.31 -22.40
C THR A 851 5.44 -14.12 -21.28
N VAL A 852 4.16 -14.10 -21.63
CA VAL A 852 3.03 -14.08 -20.70
C VAL A 852 2.26 -15.41 -20.83
N LEU A 853 1.89 -16.02 -19.71
CA LEU A 853 0.93 -17.14 -19.65
C LEU A 853 -0.44 -16.62 -19.21
N THR A 854 -1.49 -17.03 -19.92
CA THR A 854 -2.88 -16.79 -19.52
C THR A 854 -3.72 -18.04 -19.71
N VAL A 855 -4.66 -18.29 -18.80
CA VAL A 855 -5.48 -19.50 -18.80
C VAL A 855 -6.94 -19.13 -18.92
N TYR A 856 -7.63 -19.78 -19.86
CA TYR A 856 -9.03 -19.55 -20.19
C TYR A 856 -9.84 -20.84 -20.03
N PRO A 857 -11.16 -20.75 -19.79
CA PRO A 857 -12.03 -21.91 -19.85
C PRO A 857 -12.10 -22.49 -21.27
N ASP A 858 -12.24 -23.81 -21.39
CA ASP A 858 -12.49 -24.52 -22.66
C ASP A 858 -13.95 -24.36 -23.14
N ASP A 859 -14.45 -23.12 -23.15
CA ASP A 859 -15.78 -22.72 -23.64
C ASP A 859 -15.74 -21.66 -24.76
N CYS A 860 -14.53 -21.34 -25.24
CA CYS A 860 -14.23 -20.34 -26.26
C CYS A 860 -14.56 -18.88 -25.86
N ASP A 861 -14.88 -18.62 -24.59
CA ASP A 861 -15.04 -17.27 -24.08
C ASP A 861 -13.67 -16.61 -23.85
N ARG A 862 -13.12 -16.04 -24.94
CA ARG A 862 -11.85 -15.29 -24.92
C ARG A 862 -11.89 -13.98 -24.11
N GLY A 863 -12.98 -13.73 -23.39
CA GLY A 863 -13.14 -12.58 -22.49
C GLY A 863 -13.18 -12.96 -21.00
N ARG A 864 -13.10 -14.25 -20.66
CA ARG A 864 -13.10 -14.74 -19.27
C ARG A 864 -11.78 -15.44 -18.95
N GLU A 865 -10.80 -14.67 -18.52
CA GLU A 865 -9.55 -15.21 -17.98
C GLU A 865 -9.79 -15.90 -16.62
N LEU A 866 -9.11 -17.02 -16.37
CA LEU A 866 -9.10 -17.74 -15.09
C LEU A 866 -7.86 -17.36 -14.27
N PHE A 867 -6.68 -17.43 -14.90
CA PHE A 867 -5.38 -17.21 -14.26
C PHE A 867 -4.41 -16.58 -15.26
N CYS A 868 -3.36 -15.92 -14.76
CA CYS A 868 -2.26 -15.41 -15.58
C CYS A 868 -0.94 -15.36 -14.80
N GLY A 869 0.17 -15.38 -15.52
CA GLY A 869 1.54 -15.20 -15.03
C GLY A 869 2.42 -14.52 -16.09
N ASP A 870 3.43 -13.75 -15.68
CA ASP A 870 4.29 -12.95 -16.58
C ASP A 870 5.78 -13.21 -16.32
N ASP A 871 6.31 -12.79 -15.18
CA ASP A 871 7.74 -12.94 -14.84
C ASP A 871 7.95 -13.93 -13.68
N GLU A 872 8.81 -14.94 -13.89
CA GLU A 872 9.42 -15.74 -12.83
C GLU A 872 10.56 -14.99 -12.12
N PRO A 873 10.87 -15.28 -10.84
CA PRO A 873 11.96 -14.64 -10.12
C PRO A 873 13.33 -14.75 -10.82
N GLY A 874 13.79 -13.65 -11.40
CA GLY A 874 15.14 -13.55 -11.97
C GLY A 874 15.26 -13.84 -13.46
N VAL A 875 14.16 -14.20 -14.13
CA VAL A 875 14.06 -14.35 -15.60
C VAL A 875 12.83 -13.57 -16.10
N ARG A 876 12.58 -13.57 -17.42
CA ARG A 876 11.43 -12.90 -18.06
C ARG A 876 10.46 -13.89 -18.71
N THR A 877 10.54 -15.14 -18.30
CA THR A 877 9.62 -16.19 -18.73
C THR A 877 8.54 -16.32 -17.67
N ALA A 878 7.34 -16.72 -18.09
CA ALA A 878 6.18 -16.82 -17.24
C ALA A 878 6.09 -18.21 -16.60
N ALA A 879 5.60 -18.23 -15.37
CA ALA A 879 5.09 -19.45 -14.76
C ALA A 879 3.84 -19.17 -13.92
N LEU A 880 3.05 -20.21 -13.71
CA LEU A 880 1.89 -20.22 -12.81
C LEU A 880 1.61 -21.65 -12.33
N ASP A 881 0.95 -21.76 -11.18
CA ASP A 881 0.50 -23.05 -10.64
C ASP A 881 -1.01 -23.20 -10.86
N LEU A 882 -1.42 -24.34 -11.41
CA LEU A 882 -2.82 -24.67 -11.69
C LEU A 882 -3.28 -25.82 -10.80
N ALA A 883 -4.16 -25.52 -9.85
CA ALA A 883 -4.92 -26.53 -9.14
C ALA A 883 -6.07 -27.02 -10.03
N MET A 884 -6.06 -28.30 -10.41
CA MET A 884 -6.98 -28.87 -11.38
C MET A 884 -7.55 -30.21 -10.92
N THR A 885 -8.77 -30.51 -11.34
CA THR A 885 -9.39 -31.82 -11.15
C THR A 885 -9.19 -32.72 -12.39
N ALA A 886 -9.07 -34.02 -12.19
CA ALA A 886 -8.84 -35.00 -13.25
C ALA A 886 -9.92 -34.91 -14.35
N GLY A 887 -9.48 -34.71 -15.59
CA GLY A 887 -10.35 -34.54 -16.76
C GLY A 887 -10.93 -33.13 -16.95
N GLU A 888 -10.58 -32.18 -16.09
CA GLU A 888 -10.87 -30.76 -16.28
C GLU A 888 -10.04 -30.20 -17.45
N ARG A 889 -10.64 -29.27 -18.22
CA ARG A 889 -10.06 -28.75 -19.47
C ARG A 889 -9.95 -27.24 -19.45
N VAL A 890 -8.80 -26.75 -19.91
CA VAL A 890 -8.48 -25.33 -20.03
C VAL A 890 -7.80 -25.03 -21.36
N VAL A 891 -7.74 -23.74 -21.72
CA VAL A 891 -6.93 -23.23 -22.82
C VAL A 891 -5.80 -22.39 -22.21
N ILE A 892 -4.57 -22.88 -22.34
CA ILE A 892 -3.35 -22.19 -21.96
C ILE A 892 -2.89 -21.37 -23.16
N VAL A 893 -2.76 -20.07 -22.97
CA VAL A 893 -2.33 -19.13 -24.00
C VAL A 893 -0.94 -18.64 -23.65
N VAL A 894 0.01 -18.93 -24.54
CA VAL A 894 1.39 -18.43 -24.49
C VAL A 894 1.47 -17.22 -25.39
N SER A 895 1.72 -16.04 -24.81
CA SER A 895 1.79 -14.77 -25.53
C SER A 895 3.16 -14.13 -25.38
N ALA A 896 3.54 -13.29 -26.34
CA ALA A 896 4.64 -12.36 -26.12
C ALA A 896 4.18 -11.22 -25.19
N TYR A 897 5.09 -10.61 -24.43
CA TYR A 897 4.76 -9.42 -23.63
C TYR A 897 4.34 -8.24 -24.53
N ASP A 898 5.06 -8.03 -25.64
CA ASP A 898 4.67 -7.13 -26.72
C ASP A 898 5.04 -7.67 -28.12
N ALA A 899 4.70 -6.91 -29.17
CA ALA A 899 4.95 -7.34 -30.55
C ALA A 899 6.46 -7.47 -30.91
N GLU A 900 7.36 -6.79 -30.19
CA GLU A 900 8.81 -6.90 -30.38
C GLU A 900 9.40 -8.14 -29.70
N ASP A 901 8.66 -8.75 -28.77
CA ASP A 901 9.04 -9.96 -28.03
C ASP A 901 8.63 -11.27 -28.69
N ALA A 902 8.03 -11.21 -29.89
CA ALA A 902 7.77 -12.39 -30.71
C ALA A 902 9.07 -13.17 -30.98
N ALA A 903 9.14 -14.41 -30.49
CA ALA A 903 10.30 -15.30 -30.59
C ALA A 903 9.88 -16.78 -30.46
N PRO A 904 10.80 -17.74 -30.64
CA PRO A 904 10.59 -19.13 -30.24
C PRO A 904 10.25 -19.27 -28.75
N VAL A 905 9.31 -20.18 -28.45
CA VAL A 905 8.81 -20.45 -27.10
C VAL A 905 8.82 -21.94 -26.81
N THR A 906 9.04 -22.30 -25.54
CA THR A 906 8.92 -23.65 -24.99
C THR A 906 7.91 -23.61 -23.85
N LEU A 907 7.09 -24.65 -23.71
CA LEU A 907 6.11 -24.79 -22.63
C LEU A 907 6.33 -26.11 -21.88
N HIS A 908 6.27 -26.03 -20.55
CA HIS A 908 6.39 -27.14 -19.61
C HIS A 908 5.10 -27.25 -18.80
N ILE A 909 4.67 -28.47 -18.49
CA ILE A 909 3.59 -28.73 -17.53
C ILE A 909 4.01 -29.89 -16.66
N VAL A 910 4.48 -29.61 -15.44
CA VAL A 910 4.99 -30.65 -14.53
C VAL A 910 4.10 -30.81 -13.30
N PRO A 911 3.79 -32.05 -12.87
CA PRO A 911 3.11 -32.28 -11.60
C PRO A 911 4.00 -31.83 -10.44
N VAL A 912 3.42 -31.11 -9.47
CA VAL A 912 4.12 -30.79 -8.21
C VAL A 912 3.94 -31.97 -7.27
N ALA A 913 5.05 -32.58 -6.81
CA ALA A 913 4.99 -33.67 -5.83
C ALA A 913 4.45 -33.15 -4.49
N PRO A 914 3.57 -33.90 -3.81
CA PRO A 914 3.02 -33.52 -2.51
C PRO A 914 4.08 -33.46 -1.42
#